data_AF-A0A925RP84-F1
#
_entry.id   AF-A0A925RP84-F1
#
_cell.length_a   1.000
_cell.length_b   1.000
_cell.length_c   1.000
_cell.angle_alpha   90.00
_cell.angle_beta   90.00
_cell.angle_gamma   90.00
#
_symmetry.space_group_name_H-M   'P 1'
#
loop_
_entity.id
_entity.type
_entity.pdbx_description
1 polymer ?
#
loop_
_entity_poly.entity_id
_entity_poly.type
_entity_poly.pdbx_seq_one_letter_code
_entity_poly.pdbx_strand_id
1 'polypeptide(L)'
;MQTINELLAAPDRPVELLETLLRIVVEGEMKGCANVVVTIAMDSARPSPVRADAIEAVAKVGTPADKEAAAHALLGEPEIDPQIGGSAVDHLFPSPLDVTRLLELLRRSAQPPSDKTSGLARILSNRVYERTPVADRARLLSGILDLVQDPGAGEARRWLLAPFARIVIAHASTSDDEVGRISLRFFDEVARGMTFETRHDLARVSEDLRALLRSRHDLRCFLFWEQAAQPAPDGEGRPTRYHAISTGRAPLWRISVADLDWLERDALSRDHIADKLLAFDAFLSVQIPAERAEEMRARTAHLAASHSALKTRFERRSKRSGDVHLMEARWAREQQMLENRQHQDYAANLAWFREHLVEIRSGESLDALVSLWYSVPSSGEDKLEIMVRELTDQLDAEIAQAAQEGWRRSWRTVECPLPHEKKERNIISDTATIGLAGLSIDLEQGLDLASLSADAATQAARLATHAMNRFPPWIEPLVRHHGRYVEAVFVTCIRADYAVPAQHDVLGLLAYAPQPVQEICAPVLGELIQAGDPADTRVLEQVLAVLLALQEWRTVLARLAPERSVRNTSDLPRFALWWTVWLAADPATAVESLTTQVADDGKRAGDRVLVVCERIRSWIERDHQTGFVLPGEARALTSFLVIVLTHVPPSDDVRHVGAYVVGVREHAERLRGQLIQRLAAIPGQETVDGLVQIADNPQWPEWRDWLLSLAERRRADDLTVGANDVAAKLLEAYRAYGLAAPEHLAEVGLRTVSMTASPLHASAGPPRTTVGDAASDPRAIHGPHTLRILHISDLHLRGPRDPDRARRVRVLGDPWLANVTELRSDGRFDLVAFTGDVAFSGQLDEYLELMERTRNDGTVARWLDETLTAAGCSRDDLYVVPGNHDVARDVHASAWRTVRDQWDHAIGPNDDDAFARWLVRGGLSPRGMDAGVRERLLERTASYRAWIAHGLGRPDLLPTPSRSQFGYRVTRRFARLPFPIHIIGLDSAWLAGDDHDARRLRLTDEQILRLCAEDDGERLSGLRIALVHHPLADLADGERARRLLQEYKVDLLLSGHLHDPEAREIATPDGHLRDLAAGCLYQHDRYRNGVTAMTLDLDDAGQMRHIEFRFRSWSDRGHWHDDDSLYGGSKGGRLVWPARSR
;
A
#
# COMPACT_ATOMS: atom_id res chain seq x y z
N MET A 1 -28.82 -14.74 -26.00
CA MET A 1 -29.96 -13.91 -25.56
C MET A 1 -31.12 -14.77 -25.06
N GLN A 2 -31.77 -15.59 -25.91
CA GLN A 2 -32.90 -16.43 -25.48
C GLN A 2 -32.58 -17.36 -24.29
N THR A 3 -31.42 -18.04 -24.32
CA THR A 3 -30.92 -18.87 -23.20
C THR A 3 -30.70 -18.07 -21.92
N ILE A 4 -30.23 -16.83 -22.01
CA ILE A 4 -30.01 -15.97 -20.83
C ILE A 4 -31.36 -15.54 -20.25
N ASN A 5 -32.35 -15.22 -21.10
CA ASN A 5 -33.70 -14.89 -20.64
C ASN A 5 -34.36 -16.06 -19.91
N GLU A 6 -34.21 -17.29 -20.42
CA GLU A 6 -34.73 -18.50 -19.78
C GLU A 6 -34.05 -18.77 -18.43
N LEU A 7 -32.73 -18.57 -18.33
CA LEU A 7 -31.98 -18.75 -17.10
C LEU A 7 -32.31 -17.69 -16.04
N LEU A 8 -32.43 -16.42 -16.45
CA LEU A 8 -32.80 -15.31 -15.56
C LEU A 8 -34.25 -15.41 -15.07
N ALA A 9 -35.18 -15.92 -15.89
CA ALA A 9 -36.59 -16.04 -15.52
C ALA A 9 -36.88 -17.16 -14.50
N ALA A 10 -35.94 -18.08 -14.27
CA ALA A 10 -36.16 -19.21 -13.36
C ALA A 10 -36.09 -18.77 -11.87
N PRO A 11 -37.11 -19.10 -11.05
CA PRO A 11 -37.14 -18.70 -9.64
C PRO A 11 -36.10 -19.42 -8.76
N ASP A 12 -35.69 -20.63 -9.15
CA ASP A 12 -34.94 -21.55 -8.28
C ASP A 12 -33.42 -21.53 -8.53
N ARG A 13 -32.88 -20.45 -9.12
CA ARG A 13 -31.46 -20.37 -9.49
C ARG A 13 -30.60 -19.80 -8.36
N PRO A 14 -29.35 -20.29 -8.21
CA PRO A 14 -28.39 -19.72 -7.25
C PRO A 14 -28.17 -18.22 -7.51
N VAL A 15 -28.03 -17.44 -6.43
CA VAL A 15 -27.79 -15.98 -6.47
C VAL A 15 -26.57 -15.62 -7.32
N GLU A 16 -25.43 -16.33 -7.19
CA GLU A 16 -24.21 -16.01 -7.94
C GLU A 16 -24.39 -16.23 -9.44
N LEU A 17 -25.20 -17.23 -9.82
CA LEU A 17 -25.51 -17.47 -11.22
C LEU A 17 -26.34 -16.31 -11.77
N LEU A 18 -27.32 -15.83 -11.00
CA LEU A 18 -28.14 -14.69 -11.40
C LEU A 18 -27.31 -13.39 -11.47
N GLU A 19 -26.46 -13.11 -10.48
CA GLU A 19 -25.53 -11.97 -10.48
C GLU A 19 -24.57 -12.03 -11.68
N THR A 20 -24.00 -13.20 -11.97
CA THR A 20 -23.12 -13.41 -13.13
C THR A 20 -23.87 -13.15 -14.45
N LEU A 21 -25.09 -13.69 -14.58
CA LEU A 21 -25.91 -13.48 -15.77
C LEU A 21 -26.32 -12.01 -15.94
N LEU A 22 -26.66 -11.32 -14.86
CA LEU A 22 -26.98 -9.88 -14.87
C LEU A 22 -25.76 -9.05 -15.27
N ARG A 23 -24.56 -9.39 -14.78
CA ARG A 23 -23.31 -8.75 -15.18
C ARG A 23 -23.01 -8.94 -16.67
N ILE A 24 -23.21 -10.16 -17.18
CA ILE A 24 -23.10 -10.44 -18.63
C ILE A 24 -24.08 -9.59 -19.44
N VAL A 25 -25.32 -9.39 -18.94
CA VAL A 25 -26.31 -8.52 -19.59
C VAL A 25 -25.84 -7.06 -19.61
N VAL A 26 -25.23 -6.57 -18.53
CA VAL A 26 -24.68 -5.21 -18.42
C VAL A 26 -23.48 -5.01 -19.35
N GLU A 27 -22.48 -5.88 -19.28
CA GLU A 27 -21.24 -5.81 -20.07
C GLU A 27 -21.50 -6.00 -21.56
N GLY A 28 -22.43 -6.91 -21.91
CA GLY A 28 -22.82 -7.20 -23.28
C GLY A 28 -23.89 -6.26 -23.85
N GLU A 29 -24.38 -5.28 -23.08
CA GLU A 29 -25.47 -4.36 -23.43
C GLU A 29 -26.69 -5.05 -24.07
N MET A 30 -27.11 -6.18 -23.49
CA MET A 30 -28.06 -7.11 -24.11
C MET A 30 -29.52 -6.63 -24.03
N LYS A 31 -29.91 -5.69 -24.90
CA LYS A 31 -31.28 -5.11 -24.95
C LYS A 31 -32.42 -6.13 -25.03
N GLY A 32 -32.18 -7.30 -25.62
CA GLY A 32 -33.15 -8.40 -25.68
C GLY A 32 -33.50 -9.02 -24.32
N CYS A 33 -32.78 -8.65 -23.25
CA CYS A 33 -32.99 -9.12 -21.88
C CYS A 33 -33.76 -8.13 -21.00
N ALA A 34 -34.09 -6.93 -21.51
CA ALA A 34 -34.70 -5.83 -20.76
C ALA A 34 -35.95 -6.26 -19.96
N ASN A 35 -36.88 -6.98 -20.59
CA ASN A 35 -38.13 -7.40 -19.94
C ASN A 35 -37.89 -8.33 -18.73
N VAL A 36 -36.91 -9.22 -18.82
CA VAL A 36 -36.60 -10.17 -17.73
C VAL A 36 -35.90 -9.45 -16.58
N VAL A 37 -34.94 -8.57 -16.87
CA VAL A 37 -34.23 -7.83 -15.81
C VAL A 37 -35.14 -6.84 -15.07
N VAL A 38 -36.09 -6.21 -15.76
CA VAL A 38 -37.12 -5.36 -15.11
C VAL A 38 -37.97 -6.18 -14.16
N THR A 39 -38.41 -7.36 -14.58
CA THR A 39 -39.20 -8.27 -13.74
C THR A 39 -38.43 -8.63 -12.46
N ILE A 40 -37.13 -8.95 -12.58
CA ILE A 40 -36.28 -9.28 -11.43
C ILE A 40 -36.09 -8.08 -10.50
N ALA A 41 -35.86 -6.89 -11.05
CA ALA A 41 -35.68 -5.67 -10.26
C ALA A 41 -36.94 -5.34 -9.41
N MET A 42 -38.13 -5.59 -9.97
CA MET A 42 -39.43 -5.32 -9.35
C MET A 42 -39.91 -6.42 -8.38
N ASP A 43 -39.27 -7.60 -8.37
CA ASP A 43 -39.71 -8.75 -7.56
C ASP A 43 -39.15 -8.66 -6.14
N SER A 44 -39.98 -8.22 -5.18
CA SER A 44 -39.60 -8.08 -3.78
C SER A 44 -39.33 -9.40 -3.06
N ALA A 45 -39.66 -10.56 -3.66
CA ALA A 45 -39.30 -11.86 -3.11
C ALA A 45 -37.87 -12.29 -3.44
N ARG A 46 -37.17 -11.57 -4.34
CA ARG A 46 -35.79 -11.88 -4.73
C ARG A 46 -34.78 -11.32 -3.72
N PRO A 47 -33.61 -11.98 -3.55
CA PRO A 47 -32.55 -11.48 -2.67
C PRO A 47 -32.03 -10.08 -3.08
N SER A 48 -31.73 -9.24 -2.09
CA SER A 48 -31.24 -7.86 -2.29
C SER A 48 -30.08 -7.73 -3.30
N PRO A 49 -29.08 -8.64 -3.35
CA PRO A 49 -27.96 -8.53 -4.30
C PRO A 49 -28.40 -8.71 -5.75
N VAL A 50 -29.24 -9.71 -6.03
CA VAL A 50 -29.79 -9.96 -7.37
C VAL A 50 -30.63 -8.77 -7.83
N ARG A 51 -31.43 -8.19 -6.93
CA ARG A 51 -32.24 -7.01 -7.23
C ARG A 51 -31.38 -5.77 -7.49
N ALA A 52 -30.30 -5.59 -6.74
CA ALA A 52 -29.35 -4.49 -6.94
C ALA A 52 -28.65 -4.59 -8.31
N ASP A 53 -28.16 -5.76 -8.69
CA ASP A 53 -27.54 -6.01 -10.01
C ASP A 53 -28.58 -5.88 -11.14
N ALA A 54 -29.83 -6.29 -10.89
CA ALA A 54 -30.92 -6.13 -11.85
C ALA A 54 -31.27 -4.65 -12.09
N ILE A 55 -31.21 -3.79 -11.06
CA ILE A 55 -31.41 -2.34 -11.21
C ILE A 55 -30.31 -1.72 -12.08
N GLU A 56 -29.05 -2.13 -11.90
CA GLU A 56 -27.95 -1.73 -12.79
C GLU A 56 -28.22 -2.18 -14.24
N ALA A 57 -28.63 -3.45 -14.42
CA ALA A 57 -29.00 -3.98 -15.73
C ALA A 57 -30.16 -3.19 -16.37
N VAL A 58 -31.21 -2.86 -15.62
CA VAL A 58 -32.33 -2.02 -16.10
C VAL A 58 -31.82 -0.64 -16.53
N ALA A 59 -30.91 -0.02 -15.78
CA ALA A 59 -30.35 1.26 -16.16
C ALA A 59 -29.54 1.20 -17.47
N LYS A 60 -28.87 0.08 -17.73
CA LYS A 60 -28.02 -0.13 -18.92
C LYS A 60 -28.80 -0.54 -20.16
N VAL A 61 -29.72 -1.51 -20.04
CA VAL A 61 -30.39 -2.14 -21.20
C VAL A 61 -31.88 -1.83 -21.31
N GLY A 62 -32.50 -1.30 -20.26
CA GLY A 62 -33.94 -0.97 -20.21
C GLY A 62 -34.31 0.33 -20.92
N THR A 63 -35.56 0.40 -21.38
CA THR A 63 -36.17 1.62 -21.93
C THR A 63 -36.44 2.66 -20.83
N PRO A 64 -36.74 3.93 -21.17
CA PRO A 64 -37.16 4.91 -20.17
C PRO A 64 -38.39 4.46 -19.34
N ALA A 65 -39.32 3.72 -19.95
CA ALA A 65 -40.48 3.16 -19.25
C ALA A 65 -40.09 2.05 -18.27
N ASP A 66 -39.10 1.23 -18.63
CA ASP A 66 -38.56 0.16 -17.77
C ASP A 66 -37.87 0.74 -16.53
N LYS A 67 -37.06 1.78 -16.73
CA LYS A 67 -36.40 2.50 -15.63
C LYS A 67 -37.44 3.13 -14.69
N GLU A 68 -38.47 3.75 -15.25
CA GLU A 68 -39.57 4.36 -14.49
C GLU A 68 -40.34 3.29 -13.68
N ALA A 69 -40.60 2.13 -14.28
CA ALA A 69 -41.26 1.01 -13.61
C ALA A 69 -40.44 0.47 -12.44
N ALA A 70 -39.13 0.28 -12.62
CA ALA A 70 -38.23 -0.18 -11.57
C ALA A 70 -38.16 0.81 -10.39
N ALA A 71 -38.04 2.12 -10.69
CA ALA A 71 -38.04 3.16 -9.66
C ALA A 71 -39.39 3.24 -8.93
N HIS A 72 -40.51 3.15 -9.65
CA HIS A 72 -41.85 3.17 -9.06
C HIS A 72 -42.09 1.96 -8.14
N ALA A 73 -41.67 0.76 -8.56
CA ALA A 73 -41.80 -0.46 -7.77
C ALA A 73 -41.01 -0.36 -6.45
N LEU A 74 -39.75 0.08 -6.52
CA LEU A 74 -38.90 0.24 -5.33
C LEU A 74 -39.50 1.25 -4.33
N LEU A 75 -40.04 2.36 -4.82
CA LEU A 75 -40.72 3.36 -3.97
C LEU A 75 -42.09 2.91 -3.45
N GLY A 76 -42.62 1.80 -3.96
CA GLY A 76 -43.82 1.15 -3.44
C GLY A 76 -43.56 0.28 -2.21
N GLU A 77 -42.30 -0.03 -1.90
CA GLU A 77 -41.94 -0.90 -0.78
C GLU A 77 -42.06 -0.18 0.57
N PRO A 78 -42.46 -0.89 1.64
CA PRO A 78 -42.63 -0.31 2.98
C PRO A 78 -41.29 0.05 3.63
N GLU A 79 -40.24 -0.73 3.37
CA GLU A 79 -38.87 -0.53 3.84
C GLU A 79 -37.91 -0.86 2.68
N ILE A 80 -36.89 -0.03 2.49
CA ILE A 80 -35.94 -0.17 1.39
C ILE A 80 -34.59 -0.65 1.95
N ASP A 81 -34.13 -1.79 1.43
CA ASP A 81 -32.83 -2.34 1.74
C ASP A 81 -31.71 -1.37 1.27
N PRO A 82 -30.72 -1.03 2.13
CA PRO A 82 -29.64 -0.09 1.77
C PRO A 82 -28.79 -0.50 0.58
N GLN A 83 -28.69 -1.79 0.24
CA GLN A 83 -27.97 -2.28 -0.93
C GLN A 83 -28.77 -2.02 -2.21
N ILE A 84 -30.07 -2.32 -2.21
CA ILE A 84 -30.98 -2.05 -3.34
C ILE A 84 -31.09 -0.54 -3.55
N GLY A 85 -31.31 0.21 -2.47
CA GLY A 85 -31.33 1.67 -2.48
C GLY A 85 -30.03 2.26 -3.00
N GLY A 86 -28.88 1.70 -2.60
CA GLY A 86 -27.57 2.11 -3.12
C GLY A 86 -27.48 1.97 -4.65
N SER A 87 -27.82 0.80 -5.19
CA SER A 87 -27.82 0.57 -6.65
C SER A 87 -28.79 1.52 -7.39
N ALA A 88 -30.00 1.70 -6.87
CA ALA A 88 -30.97 2.63 -7.44
C ALA A 88 -30.45 4.07 -7.50
N VAL A 89 -29.78 4.54 -6.44
CA VAL A 89 -29.18 5.87 -6.42
C VAL A 89 -27.96 5.97 -7.35
N ASP A 90 -27.17 4.91 -7.53
CA ASP A 90 -26.03 4.98 -8.46
C ASP A 90 -26.47 4.99 -9.93
N HIS A 91 -27.53 4.26 -10.27
CA HIS A 91 -27.85 3.96 -11.67
C HIS A 91 -29.13 4.64 -12.19
N LEU A 92 -30.05 5.05 -11.31
CA LEU A 92 -31.33 5.67 -11.69
C LEU A 92 -31.46 7.13 -11.26
N PHE A 93 -30.49 7.69 -10.51
CA PHE A 93 -30.44 9.13 -10.19
C PHE A 93 -29.61 9.90 -11.23
N PRO A 94 -30.04 11.10 -11.68
CA PRO A 94 -31.20 11.89 -11.24
C PRO A 94 -32.50 11.61 -12.01
N SER A 95 -32.50 10.67 -12.95
CA SER A 95 -33.68 10.32 -13.74
C SER A 95 -33.69 8.81 -14.02
N PRO A 96 -34.78 8.09 -13.68
CA PRO A 96 -36.08 8.56 -13.17
C PRO A 96 -36.16 8.87 -11.66
N LEU A 97 -35.10 8.62 -10.90
CA LEU A 97 -35.05 8.91 -9.47
C LEU A 97 -34.65 10.37 -9.25
N ASP A 98 -35.60 11.29 -9.32
CA ASP A 98 -35.37 12.71 -9.05
C ASP A 98 -35.10 12.97 -7.54
N VAL A 99 -34.77 14.21 -7.18
CA VAL A 99 -34.53 14.57 -5.77
C VAL A 99 -35.74 14.27 -4.88
N THR A 100 -36.97 14.45 -5.38
CA THR A 100 -38.20 14.10 -4.64
C THR A 100 -38.20 12.64 -4.22
N ARG A 101 -37.95 11.77 -5.20
CA ARG A 101 -37.99 10.33 -5.04
C ARG A 101 -36.80 9.81 -4.26
N LEU A 102 -35.62 10.42 -4.42
CA LEU A 102 -34.46 10.14 -3.58
C LEU A 102 -34.78 10.40 -2.10
N LEU A 103 -35.38 11.54 -1.77
CA LEU A 103 -35.73 11.86 -0.37
C LEU A 103 -36.75 10.88 0.20
N GLU A 104 -37.71 10.43 -0.60
CA GLU A 104 -38.66 9.39 -0.18
C GLU A 104 -37.98 8.03 0.01
N LEU A 105 -37.03 7.67 -0.87
CA LEU A 105 -36.21 6.48 -0.71
C LEU A 105 -35.41 6.52 0.59
N LEU A 106 -34.76 7.67 0.90
CA LEU A 106 -34.00 7.84 2.15
C LEU A 106 -34.89 7.79 3.39
N ARG A 107 -36.13 8.30 3.31
CA ARG A 107 -37.09 8.24 4.42
C ARG A 107 -37.43 6.79 4.81
N ARG A 108 -37.48 5.89 3.83
CA ARG A 108 -37.84 4.47 3.97
C ARG A 108 -36.65 3.51 4.02
N SER A 109 -35.42 4.03 3.92
CA SER A 109 -34.22 3.19 3.98
C SER A 109 -33.92 2.77 5.40
N ALA A 110 -33.64 1.47 5.60
CA ALA A 110 -33.19 0.96 6.89
C ALA A 110 -31.80 1.53 7.27
N GLN A 111 -31.46 1.48 8.56
CA GLN A 111 -30.11 1.85 9.01
C GLN A 111 -29.08 0.86 8.43
N PRO A 112 -28.03 1.33 7.75
CA PRO A 112 -26.88 0.51 7.36
C PRO A 112 -26.25 -0.20 8.58
N PRO A 113 -25.82 -1.47 8.44
CA PRO A 113 -25.05 -2.15 9.49
C PRO A 113 -23.81 -1.35 9.89
N SER A 114 -23.55 -1.20 11.19
CA SER A 114 -22.47 -0.35 11.73
C SER A 114 -21.05 -0.89 11.45
N ASP A 115 -20.95 -2.15 11.06
CA ASP A 115 -19.73 -2.89 10.71
C ASP A 115 -19.44 -2.95 9.19
N LYS A 116 -20.34 -2.40 8.36
CA LYS A 116 -20.26 -2.41 6.89
C LYS A 116 -20.37 -1.00 6.31
N THR A 117 -19.45 -0.61 5.42
CA THR A 117 -19.70 0.53 4.51
C THR A 117 -20.81 0.16 3.54
N SER A 118 -22.04 0.66 3.76
CA SER A 118 -23.15 0.44 2.82
C SER A 118 -22.93 1.18 1.50
N GLY A 119 -23.35 0.55 0.40
CA GLY A 119 -23.33 1.16 -0.93
C GLY A 119 -24.04 2.51 -0.96
N LEU A 120 -25.21 2.62 -0.32
CA LEU A 120 -26.00 3.84 -0.25
C LEU A 120 -25.27 5.00 0.45
N ALA A 121 -24.70 4.79 1.66
CA ALA A 121 -23.99 5.85 2.38
C ALA A 121 -22.76 6.35 1.59
N ARG A 122 -22.04 5.43 0.93
CA ARG A 122 -20.90 5.76 0.06
C ARG A 122 -21.31 6.57 -1.16
N ILE A 123 -22.38 6.18 -1.85
CA ILE A 123 -22.86 6.86 -3.07
C ILE A 123 -23.40 8.25 -2.73
N LEU A 124 -24.18 8.38 -1.65
CA LEU A 124 -24.65 9.68 -1.13
C LEU A 124 -23.47 10.63 -0.86
N SER A 125 -22.41 10.12 -0.23
CA SER A 125 -21.22 10.88 0.15
C SER A 125 -20.40 11.39 -1.03
N ASN A 126 -20.37 10.64 -2.14
CA ASN A 126 -19.36 10.82 -3.18
C ASN A 126 -19.92 11.20 -4.56
N ARG A 127 -21.19 10.92 -4.85
CA ARG A 127 -21.73 11.01 -6.23
C ARG A 127 -23.01 11.83 -6.34
N VAL A 128 -23.86 11.82 -5.30
CA VAL A 128 -25.20 12.42 -5.39
C VAL A 128 -25.17 13.93 -5.56
N TYR A 129 -24.34 14.66 -4.81
CA TYR A 129 -24.30 16.12 -4.93
C TYR A 129 -23.90 16.58 -6.34
N GLU A 130 -22.88 15.95 -6.92
CA GLU A 130 -22.38 16.29 -8.26
C GLU A 130 -23.40 15.98 -9.36
N ARG A 131 -24.16 14.88 -9.21
CA ARG A 131 -25.21 14.47 -10.15
C ARG A 131 -26.53 15.24 -9.98
N THR A 132 -26.72 15.94 -8.86
CA THR A 132 -27.93 16.73 -8.60
C THR A 132 -27.96 17.98 -9.48
N PRO A 133 -29.02 18.18 -10.31
CA PRO A 133 -29.20 19.41 -11.07
C PRO A 133 -29.12 20.64 -10.17
N VAL A 134 -28.47 21.71 -10.64
CA VAL A 134 -28.26 22.93 -9.82
C VAL A 134 -29.57 23.49 -9.26
N ALA A 135 -30.65 23.44 -10.04
CA ALA A 135 -31.99 23.88 -9.62
C ALA A 135 -32.57 23.08 -8.45
N ASP A 136 -32.15 21.82 -8.26
CA ASP A 136 -32.67 20.91 -7.25
C ASP A 136 -31.75 20.75 -6.03
N ARG A 137 -30.53 21.32 -6.05
CA ARG A 137 -29.57 21.20 -4.94
C ARG A 137 -30.13 21.74 -3.64
N ALA A 138 -30.81 22.89 -3.68
CA ALA A 138 -31.43 23.47 -2.49
C ALA A 138 -32.49 22.53 -1.89
N ARG A 139 -33.28 21.88 -2.75
CA ARG A 139 -34.28 20.90 -2.35
C ARG A 139 -33.65 19.65 -1.73
N LEU A 140 -32.53 19.18 -2.28
CA LEU A 140 -31.79 18.04 -1.73
C LEU A 140 -31.29 18.34 -0.31
N LEU A 141 -30.61 19.48 -0.12
CA LEU A 141 -30.08 19.86 1.19
C LEU A 141 -31.21 20.00 2.21
N SER A 142 -32.27 20.74 1.87
CA SER A 142 -33.41 20.95 2.78
C SER A 142 -34.09 19.62 3.12
N GLY A 143 -34.28 18.74 2.14
CA GLY A 143 -34.92 17.45 2.38
C GLY A 143 -34.11 16.50 3.25
N ILE A 144 -32.78 16.46 3.09
CA ILE A 144 -31.92 15.65 3.97
C ILE A 144 -31.87 16.28 5.37
N LEU A 145 -31.82 17.60 5.47
CA LEU A 145 -31.87 18.32 6.74
C LEU A 145 -33.14 17.95 7.54
N ASP A 146 -34.30 17.97 6.88
CA ASP A 146 -35.58 17.58 7.50
C ASP A 146 -35.53 16.13 8.03
N LEU A 147 -34.88 15.22 7.31
CA LEU A 147 -34.75 13.81 7.71
C LEU A 147 -33.85 13.60 8.93
N VAL A 148 -32.77 14.38 9.06
CA VAL A 148 -31.84 14.28 10.20
C VAL A 148 -32.29 15.07 11.43
N GLN A 149 -33.14 16.08 11.24
CA GLN A 149 -33.72 16.89 12.31
C GLN A 149 -35.01 16.30 12.91
N ASP A 150 -35.68 15.38 12.21
CA ASP A 150 -36.93 14.77 12.69
C ASP A 150 -36.72 14.00 14.02
N PRO A 151 -37.33 14.47 15.13
CA PRO A 151 -37.15 13.87 16.46
C PRO A 151 -37.63 12.42 16.58
N GLY A 152 -38.62 12.01 15.79
CA GLY A 152 -39.13 10.63 15.77
C GLY A 152 -38.28 9.69 14.94
N ALA A 153 -37.40 10.26 14.11
CA ALA A 153 -36.59 9.55 13.14
C ALA A 153 -35.09 9.61 13.46
N GLY A 154 -34.66 10.55 14.30
CA GLY A 154 -33.27 10.98 14.47
C GLY A 154 -32.29 9.90 14.89
N GLU A 155 -32.70 8.85 15.61
CA GLU A 155 -31.81 7.73 15.96
C GLU A 155 -31.60 6.76 14.77
N ALA A 156 -32.68 6.43 14.05
CA ALA A 156 -32.64 5.54 12.89
C ALA A 156 -31.95 6.15 11.65
N ARG A 157 -31.81 7.49 11.60
CA ARG A 157 -31.17 8.22 10.49
C ARG A 157 -29.84 8.88 10.85
N ARG A 158 -29.23 8.56 12.01
CA ARG A 158 -27.89 9.07 12.38
C ARG A 158 -26.83 8.78 11.32
N TRP A 159 -26.95 7.67 10.61
CA TRP A 159 -26.04 7.27 9.54
C TRP A 159 -25.99 8.27 8.36
N LEU A 160 -27.00 9.14 8.21
CA LEU A 160 -27.02 10.20 7.19
C LEU A 160 -26.14 11.41 7.55
N LEU A 161 -25.71 11.56 8.80
CA LEU A 161 -24.93 12.73 9.24
C LEU A 161 -23.61 12.88 8.46
N ALA A 162 -22.87 11.79 8.27
CA ALA A 162 -21.60 11.82 7.54
C ALA A 162 -21.79 12.10 6.02
N PRO A 163 -22.70 11.40 5.29
CA PRO A 163 -23.02 11.76 3.92
C PRO A 163 -23.55 13.19 3.77
N PHE A 164 -24.43 13.63 4.68
CA PHE A 164 -24.99 14.98 4.64
C PHE A 164 -23.91 16.04 4.88
N ALA A 165 -22.97 15.83 5.80
CA ALA A 165 -21.84 16.73 6.02
C ALA A 165 -21.03 16.94 4.74
N ARG A 166 -20.76 15.87 3.98
CA ARG A 166 -20.04 15.96 2.70
C ARG A 166 -20.82 16.74 1.64
N ILE A 167 -22.13 16.51 1.55
CA ILE A 167 -23.02 17.27 0.65
C ILE A 167 -23.01 18.76 1.01
N VAL A 168 -23.11 19.08 2.31
CA VAL A 168 -23.06 20.45 2.82
C VAL A 168 -21.71 21.08 2.54
N ILE A 169 -20.60 20.36 2.73
CA ILE A 169 -19.26 20.85 2.41
C ILE A 169 -19.14 21.19 0.93
N ALA A 170 -19.52 20.27 0.05
CA ALA A 170 -19.45 20.47 -1.40
C ALA A 170 -20.31 21.67 -1.85
N HIS A 171 -21.50 21.83 -1.25
CA HIS A 171 -22.40 22.93 -1.54
C HIS A 171 -21.89 24.26 -1.02
N ALA A 172 -21.58 24.34 0.27
CA ALA A 172 -21.10 25.55 0.90
C ALA A 172 -19.72 25.97 0.40
N SER A 173 -18.95 25.09 -0.26
CA SER A 173 -17.69 25.46 -0.94
C SER A 173 -17.94 26.31 -2.20
N THR A 174 -19.09 26.16 -2.86
CA THR A 174 -19.36 26.74 -4.20
C THR A 174 -20.57 27.67 -4.24
N SER A 175 -21.50 27.56 -3.29
CA SER A 175 -22.70 28.39 -3.14
C SER A 175 -22.70 29.10 -1.80
N ASP A 176 -23.40 30.23 -1.74
CA ASP A 176 -23.69 30.98 -0.51
C ASP A 176 -25.19 31.29 -0.43
N ASP A 177 -25.99 30.24 -0.30
CA ASP A 177 -27.45 30.32 -0.17
C ASP A 177 -27.92 29.99 1.25
N GLU A 178 -29.18 30.34 1.51
CA GLU A 178 -29.81 30.18 2.82
C GLU A 178 -29.81 28.72 3.29
N VAL A 179 -30.07 27.78 2.39
CA VAL A 179 -30.14 26.35 2.74
C VAL A 179 -28.77 25.76 3.12
N GLY A 180 -27.70 26.13 2.43
CA GLY A 180 -26.34 25.74 2.81
C GLY A 180 -25.96 26.29 4.18
N ARG A 181 -26.32 27.54 4.44
CA ARG A 181 -26.12 28.21 5.73
C ARG A 181 -26.89 27.55 6.88
N ILE A 182 -28.18 27.28 6.69
CA ILE A 182 -29.00 26.56 7.69
C ILE A 182 -28.44 25.16 7.97
N SER A 183 -27.99 24.46 6.93
CA SER A 183 -27.39 23.13 7.08
C SER A 183 -26.07 23.15 7.87
N LEU A 184 -25.23 24.17 7.66
CA LEU A 184 -24.04 24.38 8.48
C LEU A 184 -24.36 24.73 9.93
N ARG A 185 -25.39 25.56 10.17
CA ARG A 185 -25.86 25.88 11.52
C ARG A 185 -26.26 24.62 12.28
N PHE A 186 -26.96 23.69 11.62
CA PHE A 186 -27.30 22.40 12.20
C PHE A 186 -26.06 21.62 12.66
N PHE A 187 -25.02 21.51 11.82
CA PHE A 187 -23.79 20.81 12.22
C PHE A 187 -23.04 21.50 13.36
N ASP A 188 -23.07 22.83 13.41
CA ASP A 188 -22.50 23.60 14.51
C ASP A 188 -23.25 23.36 15.84
N GLU A 189 -24.57 23.29 15.80
CA GLU A 189 -25.41 22.92 16.95
C GLU A 189 -25.13 21.50 17.43
N VAL A 190 -25.06 20.53 16.50
CA VAL A 190 -24.73 19.13 16.80
C VAL A 190 -23.35 19.02 17.45
N ALA A 191 -22.35 19.76 16.95
CA ALA A 191 -20.99 19.75 17.50
C ALA A 191 -20.91 20.34 18.92
N ARG A 192 -21.74 21.33 19.23
CA ARG A 192 -21.79 21.96 20.56
C ARG A 192 -22.51 21.10 21.61
N GLY A 193 -23.49 20.28 21.19
CA GLY A 193 -24.29 19.43 22.08
C GLY A 193 -23.70 18.05 22.42
N MET A 194 -22.51 17.70 21.94
CA MET A 194 -22.02 16.30 21.91
C MET A 194 -21.86 15.61 23.28
N THR A 195 -22.38 14.37 23.36
CA THR A 195 -21.98 13.30 24.30
C THR A 195 -20.89 12.40 23.69
N PHE A 196 -20.35 11.43 24.43
CA PHE A 196 -19.25 10.54 23.97
C PHE A 196 -19.61 9.71 22.73
N GLU A 197 -20.89 9.33 22.56
CA GLU A 197 -21.38 8.41 21.52
C GLU A 197 -21.47 9.07 20.11
N THR A 198 -21.85 10.35 20.02
CA THR A 198 -21.95 11.09 18.74
C THR A 198 -20.60 11.54 18.17
N ARG A 199 -19.51 11.39 18.93
CA ARG A 199 -18.15 11.74 18.47
C ARG A 199 -17.66 10.81 17.36
N HIS A 200 -18.03 9.53 17.38
CA HIS A 200 -17.48 8.55 16.44
C HIS A 200 -17.95 8.79 15.00
N ASP A 201 -19.22 9.16 14.81
CA ASP A 201 -19.83 9.37 13.49
C ASP A 201 -19.36 10.66 12.80
N LEU A 202 -19.14 11.73 13.59
CA LEU A 202 -18.66 13.02 13.08
C LEU A 202 -17.15 13.15 13.05
N ALA A 203 -16.38 12.34 13.80
CA ALA A 203 -14.92 12.44 13.86
C ALA A 203 -14.28 12.39 12.45
N ARG A 204 -14.83 11.57 11.55
CA ARG A 204 -14.30 11.35 10.20
C ARG A 204 -14.49 12.53 9.24
N VAL A 205 -15.44 13.44 9.52
CA VAL A 205 -15.77 14.60 8.66
C VAL A 205 -15.63 15.95 9.37
N SER A 206 -15.36 15.93 10.68
CA SER A 206 -15.23 17.14 11.50
C SER A 206 -14.07 18.02 11.05
N GLU A 207 -12.97 17.43 10.59
CA GLU A 207 -11.83 18.23 10.09
C GLU A 207 -12.13 18.90 8.75
N ASP A 208 -12.89 18.25 7.87
CA ASP A 208 -13.29 18.82 6.59
C ASP A 208 -14.24 20.02 6.78
N LEU A 209 -15.19 19.92 7.72
CA LEU A 209 -16.05 21.03 8.11
C LEU A 209 -15.24 22.20 8.70
N ARG A 210 -14.25 21.92 9.55
CA ARG A 210 -13.33 22.94 10.08
C ARG A 210 -12.49 23.57 8.98
N ALA A 211 -12.01 22.79 8.02
CA ALA A 211 -11.22 23.28 6.89
C ALA A 211 -12.05 24.23 6.01
N LEU A 212 -13.30 23.86 5.68
CA LEU A 212 -14.23 24.75 4.98
C LEU A 212 -14.42 26.06 5.76
N LEU A 213 -14.76 25.98 7.04
CA LEU A 213 -14.99 27.16 7.87
C LEU A 213 -13.73 27.99 8.08
N ARG A 214 -12.52 27.42 8.01
CA ARG A 214 -11.25 28.19 7.99
C ARG A 214 -11.10 28.99 6.69
N SER A 215 -11.54 28.45 5.56
CA SER A 215 -11.43 29.10 4.26
C SER A 215 -12.54 30.13 3.95
N ARG A 216 -13.70 30.05 4.61
CA ARG A 216 -14.89 30.87 4.34
C ARG A 216 -15.31 31.75 5.53
N HIS A 217 -14.79 32.98 5.56
CA HIS A 217 -15.04 33.95 6.65
C HIS A 217 -16.48 34.51 6.66
N ASP A 218 -17.13 34.56 5.50
CA ASP A 218 -18.54 34.89 5.32
C ASP A 218 -19.46 33.90 6.07
N LEU A 219 -19.15 32.60 6.00
CA LEU A 219 -19.91 31.57 6.72
C LEU A 219 -19.66 31.64 8.23
N ARG A 220 -18.43 31.96 8.67
CA ARG A 220 -18.14 32.22 10.09
C ARG A 220 -18.90 33.44 10.61
N CYS A 221 -18.98 34.52 9.83
CA CYS A 221 -19.77 35.71 10.15
C CYS A 221 -21.26 35.36 10.30
N PHE A 222 -21.80 34.54 9.39
CA PHE A 222 -23.17 34.03 9.49
C PHE A 222 -23.39 33.24 10.79
N LEU A 223 -22.58 32.22 11.07
CA LEU A 223 -22.72 31.38 12.27
C LEU A 223 -22.57 32.21 13.56
N PHE A 224 -21.69 33.20 13.57
CA PHE A 224 -21.53 34.13 14.68
C PHE A 224 -22.82 34.89 14.99
N TRP A 225 -23.48 35.46 13.99
CA TRP A 225 -24.69 36.23 14.19
C TRP A 225 -25.93 35.37 14.46
N GLU A 226 -25.99 34.16 13.90
CA GLU A 226 -27.02 33.18 14.25
C GLU A 226 -26.95 32.83 15.74
N GLN A 227 -25.74 32.57 16.26
CA GLN A 227 -25.54 32.29 17.66
C GLN A 227 -25.87 33.50 18.55
N ALA A 228 -25.55 34.71 18.09
CA ALA A 228 -25.90 35.95 18.78
C ALA A 228 -27.41 36.24 18.84
N ALA A 229 -28.18 35.67 17.91
CA ALA A 229 -29.63 35.80 17.89
C ALA A 229 -30.33 34.83 18.87
N GLN A 230 -29.63 33.81 19.38
CA GLN A 230 -30.20 32.89 20.37
C GLN A 230 -30.35 33.57 21.75
N PRO A 231 -31.42 33.26 22.51
CA PRO A 231 -31.61 33.82 23.84
C PRO A 231 -30.47 33.37 24.78
N ALA A 232 -29.88 34.32 25.52
CA ALA A 232 -28.90 33.99 26.55
C ALA A 232 -29.55 33.09 27.63
N PRO A 233 -28.82 32.08 28.16
CA PRO A 233 -29.36 31.15 29.17
C PRO A 233 -29.88 31.85 30.44
N ASP A 234 -29.39 33.06 30.71
CA ASP A 234 -29.56 33.77 31.98
C ASP A 234 -30.64 34.88 31.94
N GLY A 235 -31.35 35.05 30.81
CA GLY A 235 -32.52 35.93 30.71
C GLY A 235 -32.26 37.38 30.26
N GLU A 236 -33.08 37.81 29.31
CA GLU A 236 -33.33 39.17 28.78
C GLU A 236 -32.13 40.07 28.42
N GLY A 237 -31.61 39.86 27.21
CA GLY A 237 -30.82 40.88 26.49
C GLY A 237 -30.02 40.29 25.33
N ARG A 238 -29.84 41.06 24.26
CA ARG A 238 -28.91 40.68 23.17
C ARG A 238 -27.49 40.55 23.72
N PRO A 239 -26.73 39.49 23.36
CA PRO A 239 -25.37 39.31 23.85
C PRO A 239 -24.50 40.48 23.44
N THR A 240 -23.66 40.96 24.36
CA THR A 240 -22.69 42.05 24.10
C THR A 240 -21.24 41.62 24.32
N ARG A 241 -21.01 40.32 24.54
CA ARG A 241 -19.70 39.73 24.82
C ARG A 241 -19.49 38.46 24.01
N TYR A 242 -18.30 38.29 23.45
CA TYR A 242 -17.99 37.15 22.59
C TYR A 242 -18.08 35.81 23.36
N HIS A 243 -17.58 35.76 24.61
CA HIS A 243 -17.64 34.55 25.43
C HIS A 243 -19.07 34.05 25.69
N ALA A 244 -20.10 34.92 25.60
CA ALA A 244 -21.49 34.50 25.77
C ALA A 244 -21.98 33.59 24.63
N ILE A 245 -21.31 33.63 23.47
CA ILE A 245 -21.68 32.87 22.27
C ILE A 245 -20.59 31.87 21.84
N SER A 246 -19.42 31.84 22.50
CA SER A 246 -18.28 30.98 22.14
C SER A 246 -18.12 29.73 23.01
N THR A 247 -19.20 29.23 23.63
CA THR A 247 -19.17 28.09 24.57
C THR A 247 -19.38 26.73 23.85
N GLY A 248 -18.58 25.72 24.22
CA GLY A 248 -18.68 24.35 23.69
C GLY A 248 -17.41 23.52 23.92
N ARG A 249 -17.53 22.19 24.11
CA ARG A 249 -16.37 21.31 24.38
C ARG A 249 -15.43 21.15 23.16
N ALA A 250 -15.93 21.33 21.94
CA ALA A 250 -15.14 21.25 20.69
C ALA A 250 -15.84 21.96 19.50
N PRO A 251 -15.80 23.31 19.42
CA PRO A 251 -16.51 24.05 18.37
C PRO A 251 -15.94 23.79 16.95
N LEU A 252 -16.79 23.88 15.92
CA LEU A 252 -16.38 23.73 14.51
C LEU A 252 -15.64 24.97 13.97
N TRP A 253 -15.78 26.13 14.63
CA TRP A 253 -15.14 27.36 14.22
C TRP A 253 -14.75 28.24 15.41
N ARG A 254 -13.80 29.13 15.19
CA ARG A 254 -13.40 30.23 16.08
C ARG A 254 -13.14 31.47 15.25
N ILE A 255 -13.33 32.66 15.83
CA ILE A 255 -12.92 33.90 15.17
C ILE A 255 -11.40 33.95 15.04
N SER A 256 -10.92 34.51 13.94
CA SER A 256 -9.52 34.54 13.56
C SER A 256 -9.11 35.90 13.01
N VAL A 257 -7.82 36.06 12.69
CA VAL A 257 -7.30 37.27 12.05
C VAL A 257 -7.99 37.59 10.73
N ALA A 258 -8.50 36.58 10.01
CA ALA A 258 -9.24 36.75 8.77
C ALA A 258 -10.66 37.34 8.96
N ASP A 259 -11.13 37.46 10.20
CA ASP A 259 -12.48 37.95 10.52
C ASP A 259 -12.52 39.45 10.90
N LEU A 260 -11.35 40.07 11.04
CA LEU A 260 -11.23 41.45 11.55
C LEU A 260 -12.00 42.46 10.72
N ASP A 261 -12.01 42.32 9.40
CA ASP A 261 -12.60 43.30 8.49
C ASP A 261 -14.13 43.33 8.57
N TRP A 262 -14.77 42.15 8.69
CA TRP A 262 -16.22 42.11 8.87
C TRP A 262 -16.63 42.47 10.31
N LEU A 263 -15.82 42.11 11.31
CA LEU A 263 -16.04 42.52 12.70
C LEU A 263 -15.96 44.03 12.89
N GLU A 264 -14.96 44.68 12.27
CA GLU A 264 -14.82 46.14 12.28
C GLU A 264 -15.99 46.82 11.57
N ARG A 265 -16.33 46.36 10.37
CA ARG A 265 -17.49 46.85 9.62
C ARG A 265 -18.77 46.75 10.44
N ASP A 266 -19.03 45.61 11.08
CA ASP A 266 -20.25 45.38 11.84
C ASP A 266 -20.30 46.17 13.15
N ALA A 267 -19.15 46.38 13.81
CA ALA A 267 -19.05 47.27 14.96
C ALA A 267 -19.42 48.72 14.60
N LEU A 268 -19.11 49.15 13.36
CA LEU A 268 -19.45 50.48 12.85
C LEU A 268 -20.87 50.58 12.31
N SER A 269 -21.34 49.57 11.58
CA SER A 269 -22.53 49.68 10.72
C SER A 269 -23.83 49.20 11.35
N ARG A 270 -23.81 48.22 12.27
CA ARG A 270 -25.05 47.60 12.79
C ARG A 270 -25.91 48.57 13.61
N ASP A 271 -27.23 48.52 13.47
CA ASP A 271 -28.12 49.53 14.08
C ASP A 271 -28.18 49.45 15.62
N HIS A 272 -28.22 48.23 16.16
CA HIS A 272 -28.41 48.03 17.59
C HIS A 272 -27.09 48.07 18.36
N ILE A 273 -27.06 48.81 19.46
CA ILE A 273 -25.82 49.03 20.23
C ILE A 273 -25.26 47.73 20.84
N ALA A 274 -26.11 46.77 21.19
CA ALA A 274 -25.68 45.47 21.68
C ALA A 274 -24.87 44.70 20.64
N ASP A 275 -25.31 44.72 19.39
CA ASP A 275 -24.62 44.06 18.27
C ASP A 275 -23.28 44.76 17.99
N LYS A 276 -23.26 46.11 17.95
CA LYS A 276 -22.01 46.87 17.82
C LYS A 276 -21.01 46.49 18.92
N LEU A 277 -21.49 46.38 20.16
CA LEU A 277 -20.68 45.97 21.30
C LEU A 277 -20.20 44.52 21.20
N LEU A 278 -21.02 43.60 20.68
CA LEU A 278 -20.65 42.21 20.48
C LEU A 278 -19.58 42.04 19.40
N ALA A 279 -19.76 42.69 18.24
CA ALA A 279 -18.77 42.70 17.17
C ALA A 279 -17.45 43.30 17.64
N PHE A 280 -17.50 44.41 18.38
CA PHE A 280 -16.32 45.03 18.97
C PHE A 280 -15.65 44.14 20.03
N ASP A 281 -16.43 43.46 20.88
CA ASP A 281 -15.88 42.56 21.90
C ASP A 281 -15.22 41.33 21.27
N ALA A 282 -15.79 40.79 20.19
CA ALA A 282 -15.18 39.74 19.37
C ALA A 282 -13.91 40.22 18.66
N PHE A 283 -13.92 41.41 18.06
CA PHE A 283 -12.73 42.05 17.45
C PHE A 283 -11.56 42.13 18.45
N LEU A 284 -11.85 42.52 19.69
CA LEU A 284 -10.86 42.60 20.78
C LEU A 284 -10.42 41.24 21.35
N SER A 285 -11.08 40.14 20.96
CA SER A 285 -10.80 38.78 21.42
C SER A 285 -10.00 37.96 20.42
N VAL A 286 -9.76 38.48 19.20
CA VAL A 286 -8.91 37.84 18.19
C VAL A 286 -7.45 37.89 18.63
N GLN A 287 -6.75 36.75 18.58
CA GLN A 287 -5.32 36.69 18.83
C GLN A 287 -4.54 37.23 17.63
N ILE A 288 -3.66 38.21 17.86
CA ILE A 288 -2.93 38.94 16.82
C ILE A 288 -1.42 38.69 16.94
N PRO A 289 -0.74 38.30 15.84
CA PRO A 289 0.72 38.22 15.79
C PRO A 289 1.38 39.56 16.12
N ALA A 290 2.55 39.53 16.76
CA ALA A 290 3.25 40.73 17.24
C ALA A 290 3.49 41.79 16.13
N GLU A 291 3.76 41.33 14.92
CA GLU A 291 3.98 42.16 13.72
C GLU A 291 2.76 42.98 13.28
N ARG A 292 1.53 42.57 13.67
CA ARG A 292 0.28 43.30 13.37
C ARG A 292 -0.27 44.09 14.57
N ALA A 293 0.49 44.17 15.67
CA ALA A 293 0.03 44.83 16.90
C ALA A 293 -0.19 46.34 16.74
N GLU A 294 0.61 47.03 15.90
CA GLU A 294 0.44 48.46 15.62
C GLU A 294 -0.83 48.73 14.80
N GLU A 295 -1.04 47.92 13.75
CA GLU A 295 -2.24 47.94 12.93
C GLU A 295 -3.51 47.72 13.78
N MET A 296 -3.47 46.70 14.65
CA MET A 296 -4.59 46.40 15.55
C MET A 296 -4.86 47.55 16.52
N ARG A 297 -3.82 48.20 17.06
CA ARG A 297 -3.99 49.38 17.94
C ARG A 297 -4.67 50.54 17.21
N ALA A 298 -4.28 50.81 15.97
CA ALA A 298 -4.90 51.86 15.16
C ALA A 298 -6.39 51.56 14.87
N ARG A 299 -6.71 50.33 14.42
CA ARG A 299 -8.09 49.90 14.16
C ARG A 299 -8.96 49.91 15.42
N THR A 300 -8.42 49.43 16.54
CA THR A 300 -9.11 49.48 17.84
C THR A 300 -9.42 50.92 18.28
N ALA A 301 -8.45 51.84 18.15
CA ALA A 301 -8.66 53.24 18.50
C ALA A 301 -9.72 53.90 17.61
N HIS A 302 -9.72 53.59 16.32
CA HIS A 302 -10.73 54.04 15.37
C HIS A 302 -12.15 53.57 15.76
N LEU A 303 -12.31 52.27 16.01
CA LEU A 303 -13.57 51.67 16.45
C LEU A 303 -14.05 52.26 17.78
N ALA A 304 -13.16 52.43 18.76
CA ALA A 304 -13.50 53.01 20.05
C ALA A 304 -13.98 54.47 19.91
N ALA A 305 -13.37 55.25 19.00
CA ALA A 305 -13.77 56.63 18.75
C ALA A 305 -15.13 56.76 18.05
N SER A 306 -15.57 55.73 17.33
CA SER A 306 -16.80 55.78 16.52
C SER A 306 -18.11 55.86 17.32
N HIS A 307 -18.13 55.38 18.57
CA HIS A 307 -19.34 55.38 19.40
C HIS A 307 -19.01 55.42 20.90
N SER A 308 -19.74 56.22 21.68
CA SER A 308 -19.50 56.43 23.12
C SER A 308 -19.50 55.14 23.95
N ALA A 309 -20.39 54.19 23.62
CA ALA A 309 -20.44 52.88 24.28
C ALA A 309 -19.22 51.99 23.96
N LEU A 310 -18.69 52.03 22.72
CA LEU A 310 -17.47 51.31 22.33
C LEU A 310 -16.25 51.91 23.02
N LYS A 311 -16.15 53.25 23.04
CA LYS A 311 -15.15 53.98 23.84
C LYS A 311 -15.19 53.55 25.30
N THR A 312 -16.38 53.55 25.89
CA THR A 312 -16.59 53.14 27.28
C THR A 312 -16.19 51.68 27.49
N ARG A 313 -16.48 50.77 26.55
CA ARG A 313 -16.07 49.36 26.62
C ARG A 313 -14.55 49.21 26.53
N PHE A 314 -13.91 49.92 25.60
CA PHE A 314 -12.45 49.94 25.43
C PHE A 314 -11.73 50.49 26.66
N GLU A 315 -12.19 51.63 27.19
CA GLU A 315 -11.66 52.24 28.42
C GLU A 315 -11.91 51.34 29.63
N ARG A 316 -13.09 50.69 29.73
CA ARG A 316 -13.37 49.72 30.78
C ARG A 316 -12.51 48.47 30.67
N ARG A 317 -12.22 47.95 29.47
CA ARG A 317 -11.32 46.80 29.26
C ARG A 317 -9.87 47.17 29.58
N SER A 318 -9.45 48.37 29.18
CA SER A 318 -8.13 48.94 29.50
C SER A 318 -7.97 49.17 31.01
N LYS A 319 -9.03 49.61 31.71
CA LYS A 319 -9.07 49.76 33.19
C LYS A 319 -9.26 48.43 33.93
N ARG A 320 -9.97 47.45 33.33
CA ARG A 320 -10.19 46.09 33.85
C ARG A 320 -9.05 45.12 33.53
N SER A 321 -7.93 45.59 32.97
CA SER A 321 -6.71 44.78 32.87
C SER A 321 -6.26 44.23 34.25
N GLY A 322 -6.84 44.71 35.36
CA GLY A 322 -6.74 44.10 36.68
C GLY A 322 -7.79 43.06 37.09
N ASP A 323 -9.05 43.08 36.60
CA ASP A 323 -10.18 42.39 37.29
C ASP A 323 -11.07 41.45 36.44
N VAL A 324 -11.00 41.43 35.10
CA VAL A 324 -11.64 40.34 34.30
C VAL A 324 -10.87 39.02 34.46
N HIS A 325 -9.67 39.11 35.04
CA HIS A 325 -8.75 38.03 35.34
C HIS A 325 -9.20 37.11 36.50
N LEU A 326 -10.46 37.13 36.96
CA LEU A 326 -10.89 36.38 38.16
C LEU A 326 -11.95 35.31 37.92
N MET A 327 -12.56 35.20 36.73
CA MET A 327 -13.51 34.12 36.40
C MET A 327 -13.15 33.43 35.08
N GLU A 328 -12.85 34.21 34.04
CA GLU A 328 -12.07 33.70 32.89
C GLU A 328 -10.66 33.33 33.35
N ALA A 329 -10.00 34.03 34.26
CA ALA A 329 -8.84 33.50 34.98
C ALA A 329 -9.21 32.87 36.33
N ARG A 330 -10.37 32.21 36.41
CA ARG A 330 -10.57 31.08 37.33
C ARG A 330 -10.64 29.79 36.55
N TRP A 331 -11.27 29.78 35.37
CA TRP A 331 -11.18 28.66 34.43
C TRP A 331 -9.90 28.65 33.61
N ALA A 332 -9.38 29.79 33.20
CA ALA A 332 -8.03 29.98 32.70
C ALA A 332 -7.02 30.17 33.83
N ARG A 333 -7.36 30.36 35.12
CA ARG A 333 -6.39 30.00 36.19
C ARG A 333 -6.55 28.56 36.60
N GLU A 334 -7.63 27.85 36.35
CA GLU A 334 -7.64 26.40 36.58
C GLU A 334 -6.91 25.73 35.43
N GLN A 335 -7.21 26.08 34.18
CA GLN A 335 -6.48 25.67 32.99
C GLN A 335 -5.08 26.26 32.94
N GLN A 336 -4.85 27.52 33.28
CA GLN A 336 -3.47 28.06 33.38
C GLN A 336 -2.84 27.90 34.76
N MET A 337 -3.48 27.38 35.81
CA MET A 337 -2.76 26.76 36.95
C MET A 337 -2.61 25.27 36.72
N LEU A 338 -3.34 24.63 35.82
CA LEU A 338 -3.05 23.28 35.36
C LEU A 338 -1.91 23.34 34.35
N GLU A 339 -1.92 24.27 33.41
CA GLU A 339 -0.85 24.54 32.45
C GLU A 339 0.28 25.34 33.09
N ASN A 340 0.06 26.34 33.97
CA ASN A 340 1.17 26.90 34.74
C ASN A 340 1.59 26.01 35.89
N ARG A 341 0.80 25.13 36.51
CA ARG A 341 1.40 24.08 37.37
C ARG A 341 2.11 23.10 36.47
N GLN A 342 1.59 22.65 35.35
CA GLN A 342 2.36 21.80 34.44
C GLN A 342 3.62 22.49 33.92
N HIS A 343 3.62 23.79 33.65
CA HIS A 343 4.79 24.58 33.22
C HIS A 343 5.67 25.03 34.39
N GLN A 344 5.14 25.29 35.59
CA GLN A 344 5.89 25.63 36.81
C GLN A 344 6.43 24.38 37.45
N ASP A 345 5.69 23.27 37.48
CA ASP A 345 6.13 21.93 37.81
C ASP A 345 7.11 21.46 36.74
N TYR A 346 6.90 21.68 35.43
CA TYR A 346 7.92 21.39 34.42
C TYR A 346 9.17 22.26 34.59
N ALA A 347 9.03 23.57 34.82
CA ALA A 347 10.16 24.47 35.05
C ALA A 347 10.85 24.24 36.41
N ALA A 348 10.10 23.89 37.45
CA ALA A 348 10.61 23.54 38.78
C ALA A 348 11.21 22.14 38.76
N ASN A 349 10.66 21.18 38.01
CA ASN A 349 11.25 19.88 37.75
C ASN A 349 12.54 20.06 36.96
N LEU A 350 12.59 20.91 35.92
CA LEU A 350 13.83 21.24 35.21
C LEU A 350 14.86 21.93 36.11
N ALA A 351 14.44 22.86 36.97
CA ALA A 351 15.33 23.50 37.94
C ALA A 351 15.84 22.50 38.98
N TRP A 352 14.96 21.64 39.49
CA TRP A 352 15.29 20.57 40.42
C TRP A 352 16.24 19.56 39.75
N PHE A 353 15.98 19.16 38.51
CA PHE A 353 16.87 18.28 37.73
C PHE A 353 18.25 18.91 37.52
N ARG A 354 18.33 20.23 37.30
CA ARG A 354 19.61 20.97 37.22
C ARG A 354 20.37 20.95 38.55
N GLU A 355 19.68 21.10 39.67
CA GLU A 355 20.30 21.05 41.00
C GLU A 355 20.72 19.62 41.40
N HIS A 356 20.05 18.60 40.86
CA HIS A 356 20.27 17.19 41.18
C HIS A 356 20.96 16.40 40.05
N LEU A 357 21.67 17.09 39.13
CA LEU A 357 22.36 16.44 38.00
C LEU A 357 23.31 15.33 38.42
N VAL A 358 24.00 15.49 39.55
CA VAL A 358 24.95 14.49 40.08
C VAL A 358 24.22 13.22 40.51
N GLU A 359 23.07 13.37 41.15
CA GLU A 359 22.22 12.27 41.61
C GLU A 359 21.54 11.57 40.42
N ILE A 360 21.05 12.33 39.43
CA ILE A 360 20.50 11.77 38.19
C ILE A 360 21.60 10.99 37.44
N ARG A 361 22.81 11.55 37.31
CA ARG A 361 23.97 10.88 36.71
C ARG A 361 24.42 9.65 37.48
N SER A 362 24.18 9.55 38.78
CA SER A 362 24.57 8.35 39.54
C SER A 362 23.71 7.14 39.17
N GLY A 363 22.46 7.38 38.74
CA GLY A 363 21.48 6.34 38.43
C GLY A 363 20.78 5.75 39.67
N GLU A 364 21.07 6.30 40.86
CA GLU A 364 20.53 5.80 42.14
C GLU A 364 19.13 6.34 42.43
N SER A 365 18.78 7.51 41.88
CA SER A 365 17.47 8.15 42.07
C SER A 365 16.49 7.72 41.00
N LEU A 366 15.86 6.57 41.24
CA LEU A 366 14.86 6.01 40.33
C LEU A 366 13.69 6.97 40.15
N ASP A 367 13.18 7.59 41.22
CA ASP A 367 12.06 8.53 41.15
C ASP A 367 12.37 9.73 40.24
N ALA A 368 13.62 10.22 40.23
CA ALA A 368 14.06 11.28 39.34
C ALA A 368 14.06 10.82 37.86
N LEU A 369 14.58 9.62 37.60
CA LEU A 369 14.63 9.02 36.27
C LEU A 369 13.22 8.66 35.73
N VAL A 370 12.31 8.23 36.60
CA VAL A 370 10.89 7.98 36.27
C VAL A 370 10.21 9.31 35.93
N SER A 371 10.42 10.32 36.77
CA SER A 371 9.84 11.65 36.55
C SER A 371 10.31 12.26 35.23
N LEU A 372 11.60 12.10 34.88
CA LEU A 372 12.15 12.48 33.58
C LEU A 372 11.48 11.71 32.42
N TRP A 373 11.30 10.40 32.56
CA TRP A 373 10.63 9.56 31.56
C TRP A 373 9.19 10.03 31.24
N TYR A 374 8.42 10.39 32.25
CA TYR A 374 7.05 10.87 32.05
C TYR A 374 6.97 12.36 31.65
N SER A 375 8.05 13.13 31.80
CA SER A 375 8.08 14.55 31.46
C SER A 375 8.21 14.85 29.95
N VAL A 376 8.56 13.85 29.12
CA VAL A 376 8.67 13.99 27.65
C VAL A 376 7.32 13.61 26.98
N PRO A 377 6.64 14.52 26.26
CA PRO A 377 5.39 14.25 25.54
C PRO A 377 5.60 13.36 24.31
N SER A 378 4.69 12.40 24.05
CA SER A 378 4.76 11.45 22.92
C SER A 378 3.49 11.44 22.07
N SER A 379 3.63 11.38 20.74
CA SER A 379 2.53 11.21 19.78
C SER A 379 2.43 9.76 19.29
N GLY A 380 1.57 8.93 19.90
CA GLY A 380 1.31 7.55 19.43
C GLY A 380 2.37 6.51 19.82
N GLU A 381 2.03 5.22 19.64
CA GLU A 381 2.68 4.03 20.23
C GLU A 381 4.19 3.87 19.93
N ASP A 382 4.91 3.23 20.88
CA ASP A 382 6.38 3.01 21.00
C ASP A 382 7.26 4.16 21.53
N LYS A 383 6.85 4.73 22.68
CA LYS A 383 7.64 5.68 23.52
C LYS A 383 9.07 5.19 23.86
N LEU A 384 9.33 3.88 23.85
CA LEU A 384 10.63 3.28 24.16
C LEU A 384 11.71 3.46 23.07
N GLU A 385 11.31 3.52 21.81
CA GLU A 385 12.23 3.60 20.67
C GLU A 385 12.50 5.07 20.27
N ILE A 386 11.53 5.95 20.53
CA ILE A 386 11.54 7.37 20.15
C ILE A 386 12.37 8.23 21.12
N MET A 387 12.42 7.83 22.39
CA MET A 387 12.84 8.73 23.46
C MET A 387 14.32 9.15 23.39
N VAL A 388 15.26 8.28 22.98
CA VAL A 388 16.70 8.63 22.98
C VAL A 388 16.99 9.79 22.01
N ARG A 389 16.24 9.85 20.90
CA ARG A 389 16.35 10.90 19.88
C ARG A 389 15.67 12.20 20.33
N GLU A 390 14.45 12.12 20.86
CA GLU A 390 13.66 13.30 21.26
C GLU A 390 14.09 13.93 22.59
N LEU A 391 14.77 13.17 23.47
CA LEU A 391 15.36 13.65 24.72
C LEU A 391 16.30 14.83 24.51
N THR A 392 17.09 14.80 23.43
CA THR A 392 18.08 15.84 23.14
C THR A 392 17.44 17.10 22.55
N ASP A 393 16.28 16.95 21.89
CA ASP A 393 15.59 18.04 21.21
C ASP A 393 14.64 18.80 22.15
N GLN A 394 14.14 18.15 23.20
CA GLN A 394 13.10 18.70 24.10
C GLN A 394 13.59 19.06 25.51
N LEU A 395 14.71 18.48 25.98
CA LEU A 395 15.31 18.77 27.29
C LEU A 395 16.62 19.54 27.15
N ASP A 396 17.01 20.26 28.21
CA ASP A 396 18.32 20.90 28.30
C ASP A 396 19.44 19.87 28.11
N ALA A 397 20.45 20.18 27.30
CA ALA A 397 21.50 19.24 26.92
C ALA A 397 22.24 18.63 28.13
N GLU A 398 22.38 19.36 29.23
CA GLU A 398 23.06 18.87 30.44
C GLU A 398 22.19 17.89 31.25
N ILE A 399 20.88 18.15 31.30
CA ILE A 399 19.88 17.27 31.91
C ILE A 399 19.70 16.00 31.07
N ALA A 400 19.58 16.14 29.75
CA ALA A 400 19.46 15.02 28.83
C ALA A 400 20.68 14.08 28.94
N GLN A 401 21.90 14.65 28.97
CA GLN A 401 23.12 13.87 29.18
C GLN A 401 23.15 13.20 30.56
N ALA A 402 22.71 13.91 31.61
CA ALA A 402 22.64 13.35 32.96
C ALA A 402 21.66 12.17 33.05
N ALA A 403 20.48 12.33 32.44
CA ALA A 403 19.45 11.31 32.37
C ALA A 403 19.90 10.08 31.58
N GLN A 404 20.55 10.28 30.43
CA GLN A 404 21.12 9.18 29.64
C GLN A 404 22.13 8.37 30.45
N GLU A 405 23.08 9.03 31.14
CA GLU A 405 24.04 8.34 32.00
C GLU A 405 23.37 7.63 33.18
N GLY A 406 22.37 8.28 33.79
CA GLY A 406 21.57 7.74 34.88
C GLY A 406 20.82 6.47 34.51
N TRP A 407 20.05 6.48 33.42
CA TRP A 407 19.36 5.31 32.89
C TRP A 407 20.34 4.18 32.54
N ARG A 408 21.46 4.52 31.88
CA ARG A 408 22.53 3.54 31.55
C ARG A 408 23.10 2.85 32.78
N ARG A 409 23.30 3.57 33.88
CA ARG A 409 23.77 2.97 35.15
C ARG A 409 22.68 2.16 35.84
N SER A 410 21.46 2.72 35.85
CA SER A 410 20.31 2.16 36.55
C SER A 410 19.87 0.80 36.02
N TRP A 411 19.86 0.57 34.69
CA TRP A 411 19.31 -0.68 34.15
C TRP A 411 20.04 -1.93 34.65
N ARG A 412 21.32 -1.81 35.04
CA ARG A 412 22.14 -2.91 35.59
C ARG A 412 21.81 -3.25 37.05
N THR A 413 21.20 -2.32 37.80
CA THR A 413 20.98 -2.45 39.25
C THR A 413 19.51 -2.35 39.65
N VAL A 414 18.64 -1.92 38.75
CA VAL A 414 17.22 -1.71 39.03
C VAL A 414 16.51 -3.04 39.32
N GLU A 415 15.68 -3.06 40.37
CA GLU A 415 14.87 -4.23 40.68
C GLU A 415 13.74 -4.38 39.66
N CYS A 416 13.79 -5.46 38.88
CA CYS A 416 12.82 -5.79 37.86
C CYS A 416 12.13 -7.12 38.21
N PRO A 417 10.99 -7.10 38.92
CA PRO A 417 10.24 -8.31 39.24
C PRO A 417 9.70 -8.93 37.95
N LEU A 418 9.68 -10.25 37.87
CA LEU A 418 9.10 -10.97 36.73
C LEU A 418 7.58 -10.75 36.67
N PRO A 419 6.96 -10.91 35.50
CA PRO A 419 5.53 -10.68 35.33
C PRO A 419 4.66 -11.36 36.40
N HIS A 420 4.97 -12.63 36.72
CA HIS A 420 4.25 -13.44 37.71
C HIS A 420 4.56 -13.09 39.18
N GLU A 421 5.63 -12.33 39.46
CA GLU A 421 5.98 -11.85 40.80
C GLU A 421 5.20 -10.58 41.17
N LYS A 422 4.57 -9.92 40.18
CA LYS A 422 3.78 -8.69 40.37
C LYS A 422 2.37 -8.98 40.87
N LYS A 423 1.82 -8.03 41.63
CA LYS A 423 0.40 -8.02 42.03
C LYS A 423 -0.54 -7.95 40.83
N GLU A 424 -0.18 -7.16 39.83
CA GLU A 424 -0.91 -7.02 38.56
C GLU A 424 0.04 -7.36 37.41
N ARG A 425 -0.20 -8.51 36.76
CA ARG A 425 0.73 -9.12 35.79
C ARG A 425 0.85 -8.31 34.50
N ASN A 426 -0.27 -7.76 34.00
CA ASN A 426 -0.38 -6.97 32.77
C ASN A 426 -0.02 -5.47 32.91
N ILE A 427 0.75 -5.08 33.93
CA ILE A 427 1.21 -3.69 34.12
C ILE A 427 2.75 -3.64 34.05
N ILE A 428 3.30 -2.75 33.23
CA ILE A 428 4.74 -2.47 33.22
C ILE A 428 5.11 -1.67 34.48
N SER A 429 6.16 -2.07 35.20
CA SER A 429 6.65 -1.29 36.33
C SER A 429 7.50 -0.12 35.85
N ASP A 430 7.48 0.99 36.59
CA ASP A 430 8.34 2.14 36.28
C ASP A 430 9.83 1.76 36.27
N THR A 431 10.22 0.78 37.09
CA THR A 431 11.58 0.22 37.11
C THR A 431 11.94 -0.53 35.82
N ALA A 432 11.01 -1.31 35.25
CA ALA A 432 11.22 -1.98 33.98
C ALA A 432 11.32 -0.97 32.83
N THR A 433 10.52 0.09 32.88
CA THR A 433 10.56 1.20 31.94
C THR A 433 11.92 1.90 31.91
N ILE A 434 12.44 2.30 33.09
CA ILE A 434 13.79 2.86 33.25
C ILE A 434 14.85 1.90 32.74
N GLY A 435 14.75 0.62 33.11
CA GLY A 435 15.75 -0.38 32.72
C GLY A 435 15.80 -0.61 31.22
N LEU A 436 14.64 -0.72 30.56
CA LEU A 436 14.55 -0.83 29.11
C LEU A 436 15.12 0.41 28.41
N ALA A 437 14.84 1.60 28.94
CA ALA A 437 15.42 2.86 28.44
C ALA A 437 16.95 2.85 28.49
N GLY A 438 17.51 2.50 29.66
CA GLY A 438 18.95 2.47 29.88
C GLY A 438 19.69 1.49 28.99
N LEU A 439 19.13 0.28 28.82
CA LEU A 439 19.70 -0.73 27.95
C LEU A 439 19.66 -0.31 26.47
N SER A 440 18.55 0.28 26.02
CA SER A 440 18.43 0.80 24.65
C SER A 440 19.49 1.86 24.34
N ILE A 441 19.73 2.80 25.26
CA ILE A 441 20.78 3.83 25.11
C ILE A 441 22.17 3.19 25.03
N ASP A 442 22.47 2.23 25.90
CA ASP A 442 23.75 1.52 25.87
C ASP A 442 23.98 0.81 24.53
N LEU A 443 22.95 0.16 23.97
CA LEU A 443 23.02 -0.51 22.67
C LEU A 443 23.25 0.47 21.52
N GLU A 444 22.59 1.63 21.52
CA GLU A 444 22.81 2.67 20.51
C GLU A 444 24.23 3.25 20.57
N GLN A 445 24.83 3.30 21.76
CA GLN A 445 26.21 3.72 21.97
C GLN A 445 27.23 2.59 21.74
N GLY A 446 26.80 1.45 21.19
CA GLY A 446 27.67 0.37 20.77
C GLY A 446 28.01 -0.63 21.87
N LEU A 447 27.19 -0.77 22.92
CA LEU A 447 27.31 -1.87 23.87
C LEU A 447 27.27 -3.21 23.12
N ASP A 448 28.36 -3.96 23.20
CA ASP A 448 28.43 -5.32 22.70
C ASP A 448 27.74 -6.26 23.69
N LEU A 449 26.59 -6.82 23.29
CA LEU A 449 25.83 -7.78 24.08
C LEU A 449 26.65 -9.03 24.43
N ALA A 450 27.66 -9.40 23.63
CA ALA A 450 28.52 -10.56 23.92
C ALA A 450 29.46 -10.33 25.12
N SER A 451 29.68 -9.07 25.51
CA SER A 451 30.58 -8.69 26.60
C SER A 451 29.91 -8.63 27.98
N LEU A 452 28.60 -8.91 28.06
CA LEU A 452 27.85 -8.78 29.30
C LEU A 452 28.29 -9.81 30.36
N SER A 453 28.31 -9.37 31.62
CA SER A 453 28.47 -10.28 32.76
C SER A 453 27.23 -11.16 32.94
N ALA A 454 27.36 -12.22 33.75
CA ALA A 454 26.25 -13.09 34.13
C ALA A 454 25.04 -12.32 34.67
N ASP A 455 25.30 -11.39 35.59
CA ASP A 455 24.27 -10.61 36.26
C ASP A 455 23.62 -9.61 35.30
N ALA A 456 24.42 -8.96 34.44
CA ALA A 456 23.91 -8.01 33.46
C ALA A 456 23.07 -8.70 32.36
N ALA A 457 23.47 -9.90 31.91
CA ALA A 457 22.69 -10.68 30.97
C ALA A 457 21.37 -11.18 31.58
N THR A 458 21.40 -11.63 32.85
CA THR A 458 20.19 -12.01 33.60
C THR A 458 19.23 -10.83 33.75
N GLN A 459 19.77 -9.65 34.04
CA GLN A 459 19.00 -8.43 34.17
C GLN A 459 18.38 -7.99 32.83
N ALA A 460 19.14 -8.04 31.73
CA ALA A 460 18.61 -7.77 30.39
C ALA A 460 17.49 -8.74 30.01
N ALA A 461 17.62 -10.02 30.37
CA ALA A 461 16.57 -11.03 30.17
C ALA A 461 15.31 -10.71 30.99
N ARG A 462 15.45 -10.27 32.26
CA ARG A 462 14.31 -9.82 33.09
C ARG A 462 13.58 -8.65 32.45
N LEU A 463 14.32 -7.64 31.98
CA LEU A 463 13.73 -6.47 31.31
C LEU A 463 12.95 -6.85 30.06
N ALA A 464 13.46 -7.81 29.26
CA ALA A 464 12.79 -8.28 28.05
C ALA A 464 11.38 -8.87 28.31
N THR A 465 11.11 -9.36 29.53
CA THR A 465 9.79 -9.93 29.90
C THR A 465 8.68 -8.88 30.08
N HIS A 466 9.00 -7.58 30.07
CA HIS A 466 8.03 -6.49 30.27
C HIS A 466 7.67 -5.74 28.99
N ALA A 467 8.12 -6.21 27.83
CA ALA A 467 7.76 -5.61 26.55
C ALA A 467 6.30 -5.92 26.19
N MET A 468 5.48 -4.89 25.96
CA MET A 468 4.01 -5.00 26.00
C MET A 468 3.38 -5.76 24.83
N ASN A 469 3.99 -5.73 23.63
CA ASN A 469 3.41 -6.28 22.41
C ASN A 469 4.29 -7.33 21.71
N ARG A 470 5.61 -7.24 21.87
CA ARG A 470 6.61 -8.12 21.24
C ARG A 470 7.89 -8.08 22.04
N PHE A 471 8.70 -9.14 22.00
CA PHE A 471 10.03 -9.10 22.60
C PHE A 471 10.90 -8.02 21.92
N PRO A 472 11.79 -7.35 22.67
CA PRO A 472 12.69 -6.36 22.08
C PRO A 472 13.60 -6.97 21.00
N PRO A 473 13.92 -6.24 19.90
CA PRO A 473 14.75 -6.78 18.82
C PRO A 473 16.12 -7.33 19.24
N TRP A 474 16.67 -6.82 20.35
CA TRP A 474 17.96 -7.26 20.90
C TRP A 474 17.91 -8.59 21.67
N ILE A 475 16.73 -9.19 21.90
CA ILE A 475 16.61 -10.46 22.62
C ILE A 475 17.33 -11.61 21.91
N GLU A 476 17.28 -11.65 20.57
CA GLU A 476 17.90 -12.70 19.78
C GLU A 476 19.44 -12.67 19.88
N PRO A 477 20.12 -11.53 19.65
CA PRO A 477 21.53 -11.39 19.96
C PRO A 477 21.88 -11.76 21.41
N LEU A 478 21.05 -11.37 22.39
CA LEU A 478 21.29 -11.72 23.80
C LEU A 478 21.23 -13.24 24.02
N VAL A 479 20.28 -13.94 23.41
CA VAL A 479 20.19 -15.42 23.47
C VAL A 479 21.41 -16.07 22.81
N ARG A 480 21.87 -15.58 21.66
CA ARG A 480 23.03 -16.15 20.96
C ARG A 480 24.32 -16.14 21.80
N HIS A 481 24.52 -15.12 22.64
CA HIS A 481 25.72 -14.99 23.47
C HIS A 481 25.53 -15.46 24.92
N HIS A 482 24.33 -15.29 25.48
CA HIS A 482 24.03 -15.48 26.89
C HIS A 482 22.80 -16.37 27.15
N GLY A 483 22.47 -17.26 26.22
CA GLY A 483 21.26 -18.09 26.22
C GLY A 483 20.94 -18.77 27.55
N ARG A 484 21.94 -19.32 28.26
CA ARG A 484 21.74 -19.97 29.57
C ARG A 484 21.06 -19.07 30.63
N TYR A 485 21.34 -17.77 30.59
CA TYR A 485 20.79 -16.81 31.55
C TYR A 485 19.39 -16.35 31.15
N VAL A 486 19.16 -16.20 29.85
CA VAL A 486 17.83 -15.92 29.30
C VAL A 486 16.89 -17.09 29.58
N GLU A 487 17.35 -18.32 29.31
CA GLU A 487 16.63 -19.56 29.58
C GLU A 487 16.25 -19.66 31.06
N ALA A 488 17.20 -19.45 31.98
CA ALA A 488 16.92 -19.50 33.42
C ALA A 488 15.80 -18.55 33.85
N VAL A 489 15.76 -17.34 33.30
CA VAL A 489 14.68 -16.36 33.56
C VAL A 489 13.37 -16.83 32.92
N PHE A 490 13.39 -17.17 31.64
CA PHE A 490 12.17 -17.48 30.88
C PHE A 490 11.52 -18.78 31.37
N VAL A 491 12.29 -19.78 31.80
CA VAL A 491 11.78 -21.02 32.42
C VAL A 491 10.90 -20.72 33.63
N THR A 492 11.27 -19.77 34.48
CA THR A 492 10.47 -19.41 35.65
C THR A 492 9.14 -18.77 35.25
N CYS A 493 9.17 -17.86 34.26
CA CYS A 493 7.96 -17.25 33.70
C CYS A 493 7.06 -18.28 33.04
N ILE A 494 7.59 -19.14 32.17
CA ILE A 494 6.84 -20.16 31.45
C ILE A 494 6.12 -21.10 32.42
N ARG A 495 6.79 -21.57 33.49
CA ARG A 495 6.14 -22.44 34.49
C ARG A 495 5.00 -21.74 35.22
N ALA A 496 5.15 -20.45 35.52
CA ALA A 496 4.11 -19.66 36.16
C ALA A 496 2.93 -19.39 35.20
N ASP A 497 3.22 -19.11 33.93
CA ASP A 497 2.23 -18.84 32.88
C ASP A 497 1.43 -20.09 32.53
N TYR A 498 2.09 -21.26 32.51
CA TYR A 498 1.46 -22.55 32.20
C TYR A 498 0.35 -22.93 33.20
N ALA A 499 0.45 -22.46 34.45
CA ALA A 499 -0.45 -22.81 35.54
C ALA A 499 -1.67 -21.89 35.68
N VAL A 500 -1.73 -20.79 34.92
CA VAL A 500 -2.80 -19.77 35.03
C VAL A 500 -3.54 -19.59 33.70
N PRO A 501 -4.73 -18.97 33.68
CA PRO A 501 -5.39 -18.60 32.43
C PRO A 501 -4.53 -17.68 31.56
N ALA A 502 -4.68 -17.75 30.24
CA ALA A 502 -3.82 -17.03 29.30
C ALA A 502 -3.89 -15.51 29.51
N GLN A 503 -2.72 -14.88 29.54
CA GLN A 503 -2.48 -13.44 29.69
C GLN A 503 -1.47 -12.96 28.64
N HIS A 504 -1.23 -11.64 28.55
CA HIS A 504 -0.19 -11.06 27.69
C HIS A 504 1.18 -11.11 28.40
N ASP A 505 1.58 -12.31 28.84
CA ASP A 505 2.83 -12.59 29.53
C ASP A 505 3.84 -13.30 28.58
N VAL A 506 4.99 -13.72 29.11
CA VAL A 506 6.11 -14.31 28.36
C VAL A 506 5.63 -15.44 27.43
N LEU A 507 4.86 -16.40 27.95
CA LEU A 507 4.35 -17.52 27.14
C LEU A 507 3.44 -17.06 25.99
N GLY A 508 2.64 -16.01 26.20
CA GLY A 508 1.77 -15.45 25.17
C GLY A 508 2.54 -14.78 24.03
N LEU A 509 3.75 -14.29 24.31
CA LEU A 509 4.63 -13.66 23.34
C LEU A 509 5.57 -14.64 22.64
N LEU A 510 5.81 -15.84 23.19
CA LEU A 510 6.79 -16.80 22.64
C LEU A 510 6.47 -17.27 21.22
N ALA A 511 5.20 -17.39 20.86
CA ALA A 511 4.77 -17.72 19.48
C ALA A 511 5.26 -16.69 18.45
N TYR A 512 5.52 -15.45 18.88
CA TYR A 512 5.98 -14.33 18.06
C TYR A 512 7.50 -14.07 18.20
N ALA A 513 8.18 -14.84 19.06
CA ALA A 513 9.59 -14.64 19.34
C ALA A 513 10.47 -15.13 18.18
N PRO A 514 11.65 -14.54 17.95
CA PRO A 514 12.64 -15.09 17.03
C PRO A 514 12.97 -16.54 17.37
N GLN A 515 13.24 -17.36 16.34
CA GLN A 515 13.47 -18.79 16.48
C GLN A 515 14.50 -19.16 17.57
N PRO A 516 15.65 -18.47 17.74
CA PRO A 516 16.59 -18.80 18.83
C PRO A 516 15.99 -18.67 20.24
N VAL A 517 15.04 -17.76 20.46
CA VAL A 517 14.32 -17.62 21.73
C VAL A 517 13.36 -18.79 21.95
N GLN A 518 12.68 -19.23 20.89
CA GLN A 518 11.80 -20.40 20.92
C GLN A 518 12.60 -21.67 21.24
N GLU A 519 13.74 -21.87 20.58
CA GLU A 519 14.63 -23.03 20.76
C GLU A 519 15.09 -23.21 22.21
N ILE A 520 15.52 -22.13 22.89
CA ILE A 520 15.95 -22.23 24.31
C ILE A 520 14.77 -22.46 25.27
N CYS A 521 13.55 -22.06 24.90
CA CYS A 521 12.36 -22.23 25.74
C CYS A 521 11.65 -23.57 25.49
N ALA A 522 11.87 -24.19 24.34
CA ALA A 522 11.18 -25.41 23.95
C ALA A 522 11.41 -26.61 24.88
N PRO A 523 12.59 -26.84 25.49
CA PRO A 523 12.79 -27.93 26.45
C PRO A 523 11.84 -27.89 27.65
N VAL A 524 11.63 -26.73 28.27
CA VAL A 524 10.69 -26.62 29.41
C VAL A 524 9.23 -26.79 28.95
N LEU A 525 8.87 -26.27 27.78
CA LEU A 525 7.54 -26.46 27.20
C LEU A 525 7.27 -27.93 26.92
N GLY A 526 8.27 -28.63 26.38
CA GLY A 526 8.27 -30.07 26.13
C GLY A 526 8.10 -30.90 27.41
N GLU A 527 8.87 -30.59 28.46
CA GLU A 527 8.73 -31.21 29.79
C GLU A 527 7.30 -31.05 30.33
N LEU A 528 6.78 -29.82 30.30
CA LEU A 528 5.45 -29.49 30.84
C LEU A 528 4.33 -30.18 30.06
N ILE A 529 4.36 -30.17 28.72
CA ILE A 529 3.31 -30.77 27.90
C ILE A 529 3.31 -32.30 28.00
N GLN A 530 4.48 -32.91 28.17
CA GLN A 530 4.61 -34.35 28.43
C GLN A 530 4.05 -34.74 29.81
N ALA A 531 4.21 -33.88 30.82
CA ALA A 531 3.63 -34.08 32.14
C ALA A 531 2.10 -33.94 32.14
N GLY A 532 1.54 -33.03 31.35
CA GLY A 532 0.10 -32.91 31.12
C GLY A 532 -0.34 -31.54 30.61
N ASP A 533 -1.48 -31.50 29.91
CA ASP A 533 -2.04 -30.28 29.30
C ASP A 533 -2.37 -29.19 30.35
N PRO A 534 -2.19 -27.91 30.03
CA PRO A 534 -2.63 -26.82 30.90
C PRO A 534 -4.17 -26.74 30.93
N ALA A 535 -4.73 -26.12 31.97
CA ALA A 535 -6.18 -26.03 32.17
C ALA A 535 -6.88 -25.05 31.22
N ASP A 536 -6.20 -23.98 30.80
CA ASP A 536 -6.72 -23.03 29.80
C ASP A 536 -6.29 -23.46 28.39
N THR A 537 -7.27 -23.60 27.49
CA THR A 537 -7.07 -24.03 26.10
C THR A 537 -6.22 -23.05 25.29
N ARG A 538 -6.21 -21.76 25.63
CA ARG A 538 -5.36 -20.74 24.97
C ARG A 538 -3.90 -20.90 25.36
N VAL A 539 -3.62 -21.29 26.60
CA VAL A 539 -2.25 -21.63 27.05
C VAL A 539 -1.76 -22.88 26.31
N LEU A 540 -2.63 -23.89 26.18
CA LEU A 540 -2.32 -25.08 25.38
C LEU A 540 -1.99 -24.69 23.92
N GLU A 541 -2.79 -23.82 23.30
CA GLU A 541 -2.53 -23.32 21.95
C GLU A 541 -1.17 -22.61 21.83
N GLN A 542 -0.83 -21.72 22.77
CA GLN A 542 0.45 -21.01 22.79
C GLN A 542 1.65 -21.97 22.87
N VAL A 543 1.55 -22.98 23.75
CA VAL A 543 2.59 -24.02 23.91
C VAL A 543 2.76 -24.84 22.63
N LEU A 544 1.64 -25.31 22.07
CA LEU A 544 1.66 -26.15 20.87
C LEU A 544 2.16 -25.38 19.64
N ALA A 545 1.81 -24.10 19.49
CA ALA A 545 2.27 -23.24 18.41
C ALA A 545 3.81 -23.13 18.41
N VAL A 546 4.42 -22.88 19.57
CA VAL A 546 5.89 -22.80 19.70
C VAL A 546 6.55 -24.14 19.39
N LEU A 547 6.06 -25.24 19.97
CA LEU A 547 6.65 -26.56 19.76
C LEU A 547 6.48 -27.06 18.31
N LEU A 548 5.37 -26.72 17.65
CA LEU A 548 5.12 -27.15 16.26
C LEU A 548 6.01 -26.42 15.24
N ALA A 549 6.38 -25.18 15.54
CA ALA A 549 7.30 -24.38 14.73
C ALA A 549 8.72 -24.99 14.68
N LEU A 550 9.10 -25.77 15.70
CA LEU A 550 10.42 -26.38 15.82
C LEU A 550 10.42 -27.84 15.34
N GLN A 551 11.28 -28.15 14.37
CA GLN A 551 11.29 -29.46 13.69
C GLN A 551 11.57 -30.62 14.65
N GLU A 552 12.46 -30.43 15.62
CA GLU A 552 12.87 -31.45 16.59
C GLU A 552 11.71 -31.89 17.52
N TRP A 553 10.73 -31.01 17.76
CA TRP A 553 9.60 -31.29 18.63
C TRP A 553 8.41 -31.94 17.91
N ARG A 554 8.35 -31.89 16.58
CA ARG A 554 7.29 -32.53 15.79
C ARG A 554 7.18 -34.03 16.06
N THR A 555 8.30 -34.73 16.28
CA THR A 555 8.29 -36.17 16.63
C THR A 555 7.72 -36.43 18.02
N VAL A 556 7.93 -35.52 18.98
CA VAL A 556 7.32 -35.62 20.32
C VAL A 556 5.82 -35.37 20.23
N LEU A 557 5.42 -34.33 19.50
CA LEU A 557 4.01 -34.00 19.27
C LEU A 557 3.28 -35.13 18.54
N ALA A 558 3.87 -35.74 17.51
CA ALA A 558 3.31 -36.89 16.79
C ALA A 558 3.00 -38.09 17.71
N ARG A 559 3.78 -38.29 18.79
CA ARG A 559 3.52 -39.35 19.77
C ARG A 559 2.42 -39.00 20.77
N LEU A 560 2.30 -37.73 21.15
CA LEU A 560 1.31 -37.27 22.14
C LEU A 560 -0.07 -37.05 21.52
N ALA A 561 -0.11 -36.52 20.30
CA ALA A 561 -1.34 -36.05 19.67
C ALA A 561 -2.42 -37.14 19.50
N PRO A 562 -2.11 -38.41 19.13
CA PRO A 562 -3.13 -39.45 19.02
C PRO A 562 -3.90 -39.70 20.33
N GLU A 563 -3.16 -39.91 21.43
CA GLU A 563 -3.76 -40.15 22.75
C GLU A 563 -4.56 -38.92 23.22
N ARG A 564 -4.01 -37.72 23.02
CA ARG A 564 -4.62 -36.46 23.47
C ARG A 564 -5.84 -36.08 22.66
N SER A 565 -5.86 -36.30 21.35
CA SER A 565 -7.05 -36.13 20.51
C SER A 565 -8.16 -37.07 20.97
N VAL A 566 -7.88 -38.38 21.11
CA VAL A 566 -8.90 -39.36 21.53
C VAL A 566 -9.46 -39.02 22.91
N ARG A 567 -8.61 -38.65 23.88
CA ARG A 567 -9.02 -38.25 25.23
C ARG A 567 -9.95 -37.04 25.24
N ASN A 568 -9.75 -36.09 24.32
CA ASN A 568 -10.51 -34.83 24.28
C ASN A 568 -11.71 -34.87 23.31
N THR A 569 -12.14 -36.03 22.83
CA THR A 569 -13.29 -36.23 21.93
C THR A 569 -14.58 -35.49 22.35
N SER A 570 -14.79 -35.24 23.65
CA SER A 570 -15.95 -34.48 24.16
C SER A 570 -15.72 -32.98 24.33
N ASP A 571 -14.47 -32.52 24.32
CA ASP A 571 -14.04 -31.11 24.37
C ASP A 571 -13.55 -30.70 22.97
N LEU A 572 -14.47 -30.25 22.13
CA LEU A 572 -14.20 -29.98 20.71
C LEU A 572 -13.06 -28.97 20.47
N PRO A 573 -12.93 -27.85 21.22
CA PRO A 573 -11.78 -26.95 21.09
C PRO A 573 -10.44 -27.63 21.36
N ARG A 574 -10.32 -28.43 22.44
CA ARG A 574 -9.08 -29.18 22.74
C ARG A 574 -8.81 -30.28 21.75
N PHE A 575 -9.86 -30.99 21.33
CA PHE A 575 -9.79 -32.01 20.28
C PHE A 575 -9.21 -31.41 19.01
N ALA A 576 -9.76 -30.29 18.53
CA ALA A 576 -9.35 -29.65 17.30
C ALA A 576 -7.91 -29.14 17.35
N LEU A 577 -7.45 -28.61 18.49
CA LEU A 577 -6.05 -28.24 18.69
C LEU A 577 -5.10 -29.43 18.54
N TRP A 578 -5.33 -30.49 19.33
CA TRP A 578 -4.48 -31.68 19.26
C TRP A 578 -4.55 -32.37 17.90
N TRP A 579 -5.73 -32.41 17.28
CA TRP A 579 -5.89 -33.00 15.96
C TRP A 579 -5.18 -32.18 14.87
N THR A 580 -5.21 -30.84 14.96
CA THR A 580 -4.47 -29.95 14.04
C THR A 580 -2.96 -30.16 14.17
N VAL A 581 -2.46 -30.31 15.39
CA VAL A 581 -1.04 -30.66 15.63
C VAL A 581 -0.72 -32.05 15.08
N TRP A 582 -1.62 -33.02 15.27
CA TRP A 582 -1.46 -34.35 14.70
C TRP A 582 -1.38 -34.30 13.17
N LEU A 583 -2.30 -33.58 12.53
CA LEU A 583 -2.31 -33.40 11.08
C LEU A 583 -0.99 -32.82 10.55
N ALA A 584 -0.39 -31.86 11.26
CA ALA A 584 0.88 -31.26 10.87
C ALA A 584 2.09 -32.18 11.09
N ALA A 585 2.01 -33.10 12.05
CA ALA A 585 3.12 -33.96 12.45
C ALA A 585 3.09 -35.35 11.78
N ASP A 586 1.91 -35.93 11.60
CA ASP A 586 1.65 -37.22 10.93
C ASP A 586 0.26 -37.18 10.26
N PRO A 587 0.19 -36.63 9.02
CA PRO A 587 -1.07 -36.41 8.31
C PRO A 587 -1.87 -37.71 8.07
N ALA A 588 -1.19 -38.79 7.73
CA ALA A 588 -1.83 -40.04 7.35
C ALA A 588 -2.64 -40.64 8.51
N THR A 589 -2.04 -40.78 9.69
CA THR A 589 -2.70 -41.38 10.85
C THR A 589 -3.73 -40.44 11.49
N ALA A 590 -3.52 -39.13 11.44
CA ALA A 590 -4.48 -38.14 11.89
C ALA A 590 -5.81 -38.22 11.11
N VAL A 591 -5.71 -38.29 9.77
CA VAL A 591 -6.85 -38.36 8.87
C VAL A 591 -7.56 -39.71 8.96
N GLU A 592 -6.83 -40.81 9.11
CA GLU A 592 -7.42 -42.13 9.38
C GLU A 592 -8.24 -42.10 10.67
N SER A 593 -7.70 -41.53 11.75
CA SER A 593 -8.42 -41.40 13.03
C SER A 593 -9.68 -40.54 12.92
N LEU A 594 -9.61 -39.41 12.20
CA LEU A 594 -10.80 -38.57 11.98
C LEU A 594 -11.86 -39.31 11.18
N THR A 595 -11.45 -40.08 10.17
CA THR A 595 -12.35 -40.92 9.36
C THR A 595 -13.12 -41.90 10.23
N THR A 596 -12.44 -42.63 11.11
CA THR A 596 -13.08 -43.57 12.06
C THR A 596 -14.03 -42.86 13.00
N GLN A 597 -13.60 -41.75 13.61
CA GLN A 597 -14.42 -41.02 14.58
C GLN A 597 -15.68 -40.41 13.95
N VAL A 598 -15.58 -39.92 12.72
CA VAL A 598 -16.70 -39.38 11.95
C VAL A 598 -17.69 -40.49 11.58
N ALA A 599 -17.22 -41.69 11.26
CA ALA A 599 -18.08 -42.85 10.98
C ALA A 599 -18.84 -43.33 12.24
N ASP A 600 -18.20 -43.28 13.41
CA ASP A 600 -18.78 -43.76 14.67
C ASP A 600 -19.72 -42.75 15.35
N ASP A 601 -19.45 -41.45 15.25
CA ASP A 601 -20.11 -40.38 16.02
C ASP A 601 -21.17 -39.62 15.20
N GLY A 602 -22.09 -40.35 14.57
CA GLY A 602 -22.99 -39.86 13.52
C GLY A 602 -23.84 -38.61 13.82
N LYS A 603 -24.02 -38.21 15.09
CA LYS A 603 -24.70 -36.94 15.44
C LYS A 603 -23.76 -35.75 15.66
N ARG A 604 -22.48 -35.97 16.00
CA ARG A 604 -21.48 -34.90 16.26
C ARG A 604 -20.37 -34.83 15.22
N ALA A 605 -20.39 -35.71 14.23
CA ALA A 605 -19.45 -35.74 13.12
C ALA A 605 -19.30 -34.36 12.42
N GLY A 606 -20.42 -33.68 12.15
CA GLY A 606 -20.42 -32.33 11.55
C GLY A 606 -19.73 -31.28 12.43
N ASP A 607 -20.14 -31.18 13.69
CA ASP A 607 -19.55 -30.23 14.67
C ASP A 607 -18.05 -30.45 14.83
N ARG A 608 -17.61 -31.72 14.87
CA ARG A 608 -16.20 -32.09 15.00
C ARG A 608 -15.39 -31.62 13.80
N VAL A 609 -15.87 -31.84 12.58
CA VAL A 609 -15.19 -31.38 11.35
C VAL A 609 -15.18 -29.85 11.30
N LEU A 610 -16.27 -29.17 11.68
CA LEU A 610 -16.34 -27.71 11.68
C LEU A 610 -15.31 -27.06 12.61
N VAL A 611 -15.17 -27.54 13.85
CA VAL A 611 -14.20 -26.97 14.81
C VAL A 611 -12.75 -27.26 14.40
N VAL A 612 -12.48 -28.42 13.78
CA VAL A 612 -11.17 -28.70 13.16
C VAL A 612 -10.87 -27.73 12.04
N CYS A 613 -11.83 -27.48 11.15
CA CYS A 613 -11.64 -26.57 10.03
C CYS A 613 -11.44 -25.11 10.49
N GLU A 614 -12.24 -24.66 11.45
CA GLU A 614 -12.07 -23.35 12.10
C GLU A 614 -10.66 -23.22 12.70
N ARG A 615 -10.21 -24.24 13.43
CA ARG A 615 -8.89 -24.22 14.07
C ARG A 615 -7.76 -24.11 13.06
N ILE A 616 -7.75 -24.98 12.04
CA ILE A 616 -6.74 -24.96 10.97
C ILE A 616 -6.73 -23.59 10.29
N ARG A 617 -7.90 -23.06 9.93
CA ARG A 617 -7.99 -21.77 9.26
C ARG A 617 -7.46 -20.64 10.13
N SER A 618 -7.78 -20.65 11.42
CA SER A 618 -7.31 -19.65 12.38
C SER A 618 -5.78 -19.65 12.53
N TRP A 619 -5.14 -20.82 12.39
CA TRP A 619 -3.68 -20.95 12.40
C TRP A 619 -3.04 -20.52 11.08
N ILE A 620 -3.65 -20.85 9.93
CA ILE A 620 -3.21 -20.38 8.61
C ILE A 620 -3.31 -18.84 8.50
N GLU A 621 -4.35 -18.20 9.04
CA GLU A 621 -4.43 -16.72 9.09
C GLU A 621 -3.32 -16.09 9.92
N ARG A 622 -2.78 -16.86 10.87
CA ARG A 622 -1.69 -16.48 11.77
C ARG A 622 -0.34 -17.08 11.32
N ASP A 623 -0.16 -17.33 10.01
CA ASP A 623 0.98 -18.06 9.39
C ASP A 623 2.37 -17.73 9.98
N HIS A 624 2.59 -16.46 10.34
CA HIS A 624 3.85 -16.00 10.95
C HIS A 624 4.08 -16.43 12.42
N GLN A 625 3.12 -17.08 13.08
CA GLN A 625 3.10 -17.27 14.55
C GLN A 625 3.06 -18.74 15.00
N THR A 626 2.54 -19.67 14.17
CA THR A 626 2.18 -21.03 14.62
C THR A 626 3.03 -22.14 14.00
N GLY A 627 3.82 -21.84 12.97
CA GLY A 627 4.63 -22.81 12.24
C GLY A 627 3.83 -23.94 11.57
N PHE A 628 2.50 -23.83 11.57
CA PHE A 628 1.58 -24.79 10.96
C PHE A 628 1.56 -24.60 9.45
N VAL A 629 1.77 -25.68 8.71
CA VAL A 629 1.67 -25.70 7.26
C VAL A 629 0.76 -26.87 6.89
N LEU A 630 -0.14 -26.65 5.92
CA LEU A 630 -0.97 -27.73 5.39
C LEU A 630 -0.09 -28.87 4.85
N PRO A 631 -0.44 -30.14 5.12
CA PRO A 631 0.35 -31.30 4.71
C PRO A 631 0.78 -31.27 3.24
N GLY A 632 1.95 -31.85 2.95
CA GLY A 632 2.43 -32.05 1.58
C GLY A 632 2.09 -33.42 0.99
N GLU A 633 1.42 -34.29 1.76
CA GLU A 633 1.07 -35.64 1.35
C GLU A 633 -0.27 -35.66 0.61
N ALA A 634 -0.23 -35.92 -0.70
CA ALA A 634 -1.40 -35.89 -1.57
C ALA A 634 -2.51 -36.83 -1.07
N ARG A 635 -2.17 -38.09 -0.73
CA ARG A 635 -3.14 -39.09 -0.27
C ARG A 635 -3.88 -38.68 1.01
N ALA A 636 -3.15 -38.19 2.02
CA ALA A 636 -3.75 -37.75 3.27
C ALA A 636 -4.66 -36.54 3.06
N LEU A 637 -4.23 -35.57 2.23
CA LEU A 637 -5.05 -34.42 1.87
C LEU A 637 -6.29 -34.79 1.07
N THR A 638 -6.20 -35.74 0.14
CA THR A 638 -7.37 -36.25 -0.60
C THR A 638 -8.39 -36.83 0.37
N SER A 639 -7.97 -37.72 1.29
CA SER A 639 -8.86 -38.29 2.29
C SER A 639 -9.46 -37.23 3.22
N PHE A 640 -8.67 -36.25 3.67
CA PHE A 640 -9.18 -35.18 4.51
C PHE A 640 -10.18 -34.30 3.78
N LEU A 641 -9.88 -33.94 2.53
CA LEU A 641 -10.77 -33.15 1.68
C LEU A 641 -12.10 -33.87 1.43
N VAL A 642 -12.11 -35.20 1.27
CA VAL A 642 -13.35 -35.98 1.17
C VAL A 642 -14.20 -35.86 2.45
N ILE A 643 -13.58 -35.93 3.64
CA ILE A 643 -14.29 -35.73 4.92
C ILE A 643 -14.88 -34.31 4.98
N VAL A 644 -14.08 -33.29 4.65
CA VAL A 644 -14.52 -31.89 4.65
C VAL A 644 -15.66 -31.69 3.65
N LEU A 645 -15.58 -32.22 2.43
CA LEU A 645 -16.65 -32.09 1.43
C LEU A 645 -17.95 -32.76 1.84
N THR A 646 -17.87 -33.84 2.61
CA THR A 646 -19.04 -34.58 3.10
C THR A 646 -19.76 -33.80 4.21
N HIS A 647 -19.01 -33.18 5.14
CA HIS A 647 -19.58 -32.49 6.31
C HIS A 647 -19.67 -30.97 6.18
N VAL A 648 -18.98 -30.40 5.19
CA VAL A 648 -18.98 -28.98 4.84
C VAL A 648 -19.40 -28.86 3.36
N PRO A 649 -20.63 -29.29 3.02
CA PRO A 649 -21.06 -29.31 1.64
C PRO A 649 -21.24 -27.87 1.11
N PRO A 650 -20.95 -27.61 -0.17
CA PRO A 650 -21.09 -26.28 -0.78
C PRO A 650 -22.53 -25.78 -0.87
N SER A 651 -23.50 -26.71 -0.87
CA SER A 651 -24.92 -26.39 -0.81
C SER A 651 -25.29 -25.55 0.41
N ASP A 652 -24.47 -25.64 1.46
CA ASP A 652 -24.68 -24.98 2.74
C ASP A 652 -23.72 -23.79 2.91
N ASP A 653 -23.07 -23.32 1.83
CA ASP A 653 -22.17 -22.16 1.86
C ASP A 653 -22.94 -20.88 2.21
N VAL A 654 -22.47 -20.16 3.23
CA VAL A 654 -23.12 -18.93 3.70
C VAL A 654 -22.73 -17.76 2.80
N ARG A 655 -23.74 -17.08 2.25
CA ARG A 655 -23.54 -15.95 1.33
C ARG A 655 -23.69 -14.64 2.10
N HIS A 656 -22.61 -13.86 2.13
CA HIS A 656 -22.61 -12.55 2.76
C HIS A 656 -22.40 -11.44 1.72
N VAL A 657 -23.12 -10.34 1.90
CA VAL A 657 -22.86 -9.11 1.16
C VAL A 657 -22.37 -8.00 2.10
N GLY A 658 -21.24 -7.39 1.75
CA GLY A 658 -20.50 -6.40 2.55
C GLY A 658 -19.55 -7.03 3.59
N ALA A 659 -18.78 -6.21 4.30
CA ALA A 659 -17.80 -6.65 5.32
C ALA A 659 -18.47 -7.35 6.52
N TYR A 660 -18.33 -8.66 6.65
CA TYR A 660 -19.00 -9.45 7.67
C TYR A 660 -17.97 -10.07 8.64
N VAL A 661 -18.42 -10.44 9.85
CA VAL A 661 -17.60 -11.20 10.80
C VAL A 661 -17.67 -12.67 10.41
N VAL A 662 -16.53 -13.26 10.06
CA VAL A 662 -16.42 -14.64 9.59
C VAL A 662 -16.80 -15.61 10.71
N GLY A 663 -17.82 -16.43 10.50
CA GLY A 663 -18.22 -17.47 11.44
C GLY A 663 -17.41 -18.77 11.30
N VAL A 664 -17.53 -19.67 12.30
CA VAL A 664 -16.92 -21.02 12.30
C VAL A 664 -17.18 -21.77 10.99
N ARG A 665 -18.42 -21.67 10.50
CA ARG A 665 -18.87 -22.31 9.26
C ARG A 665 -18.10 -21.78 8.03
N GLU A 666 -17.96 -20.48 7.92
CA GLU A 666 -17.29 -19.84 6.79
C GLU A 666 -15.77 -20.03 6.81
N HIS A 667 -15.16 -20.12 8.00
CA HIS A 667 -13.78 -20.57 8.11
C HIS A 667 -13.59 -21.96 7.49
N ALA A 668 -14.57 -22.86 7.67
CA ALA A 668 -14.55 -24.18 7.06
C ALA A 668 -14.74 -24.16 5.53
N GLU A 669 -15.62 -23.29 5.02
CA GLU A 669 -15.83 -23.08 3.58
C GLU A 669 -14.57 -22.56 2.89
N ARG A 670 -13.92 -21.56 3.49
CA ARG A 670 -12.66 -21.00 2.99
C ARG A 670 -11.53 -22.03 3.06
N LEU A 671 -11.45 -22.81 4.14
CA LEU A 671 -10.45 -23.89 4.25
C LEU A 671 -10.66 -24.95 3.16
N ARG A 672 -11.90 -25.34 2.87
CA ARG A 672 -12.21 -26.29 1.77
C ARG A 672 -11.60 -25.83 0.44
N GLY A 673 -11.77 -24.56 0.09
CA GLY A 673 -11.13 -23.97 -1.10
C GLY A 673 -9.60 -24.03 -1.07
N GLN A 674 -9.00 -23.71 0.08
CA GLN A 674 -7.54 -23.79 0.27
C GLN A 674 -6.99 -25.22 0.19
N LEU A 675 -7.71 -26.22 0.72
CA LEU A 675 -7.33 -27.63 0.64
C LEU A 675 -7.28 -28.12 -0.81
N ILE A 676 -8.24 -27.70 -1.64
CA ILE A 676 -8.25 -28.05 -3.07
C ILE A 676 -7.05 -27.44 -3.79
N GLN A 677 -6.76 -26.15 -3.55
CA GLN A 677 -5.59 -25.48 -4.11
C GLN A 677 -4.29 -26.11 -3.62
N ARG A 678 -4.20 -26.46 -2.34
CA ARG A 678 -3.04 -27.12 -1.75
C ARG A 678 -2.80 -28.48 -2.36
N LEU A 679 -3.84 -29.30 -2.51
CA LEU A 679 -3.76 -30.61 -3.18
C LEU A 679 -3.26 -30.42 -4.61
N ALA A 680 -3.88 -29.54 -5.40
CA ALA A 680 -3.50 -29.27 -6.78
C ALA A 680 -2.07 -28.75 -6.96
N ALA A 681 -1.48 -28.14 -5.93
CA ALA A 681 -0.10 -27.65 -5.96
C ALA A 681 0.95 -28.75 -5.65
N ILE A 682 0.56 -29.91 -5.13
CA ILE A 682 1.50 -30.99 -4.79
C ILE A 682 1.88 -31.74 -6.07
N PRO A 683 3.17 -31.78 -6.45
CA PRO A 683 3.60 -32.54 -7.62
C PRO A 683 3.41 -34.05 -7.44
N GLY A 684 3.06 -34.74 -8.53
CA GLY A 684 3.06 -36.20 -8.60
C GLY A 684 1.72 -36.82 -8.99
N GLN A 685 1.80 -38.08 -9.42
CA GLN A 685 0.64 -38.86 -9.88
C GLN A 685 -0.43 -39.04 -8.79
N GLU A 686 -0.03 -39.12 -7.52
CA GLU A 686 -0.98 -39.27 -6.41
C GLU A 686 -1.93 -38.07 -6.28
N THR A 687 -1.47 -36.85 -6.59
CA THR A 687 -2.32 -35.65 -6.63
C THR A 687 -3.36 -35.74 -7.74
N VAL A 688 -2.92 -36.15 -8.93
CA VAL A 688 -3.77 -36.33 -10.11
C VAL A 688 -4.85 -37.37 -9.81
N ASP A 689 -4.45 -38.51 -9.25
CA ASP A 689 -5.37 -39.59 -8.89
C ASP A 689 -6.36 -39.13 -7.81
N GLY A 690 -5.89 -38.37 -6.81
CA GLY A 690 -6.74 -37.81 -5.77
C GLY A 690 -7.78 -36.81 -6.31
N LEU A 691 -7.38 -35.91 -7.22
CA LEU A 691 -8.31 -34.98 -7.86
C LEU A 691 -9.34 -35.71 -8.74
N VAL A 692 -8.92 -36.73 -9.49
CA VAL A 692 -9.83 -37.57 -10.30
C VAL A 692 -10.79 -38.36 -9.41
N GLN A 693 -10.30 -38.94 -8.31
CA GLN A 693 -11.13 -39.66 -7.34
C GLN A 693 -12.24 -38.77 -6.78
N ILE A 694 -11.93 -37.52 -6.43
CA ILE A 694 -12.94 -36.58 -5.93
C ILE A 694 -13.90 -36.17 -7.06
N ALA A 695 -13.39 -35.96 -8.28
CA ALA A 695 -14.19 -35.59 -9.44
C ALA A 695 -15.20 -36.66 -9.86
N ASP A 696 -14.85 -37.94 -9.72
CA ASP A 696 -15.72 -39.07 -10.05
C ASP A 696 -16.67 -39.48 -8.91
N ASN A 697 -16.66 -38.75 -7.77
CA ASN A 697 -17.61 -38.98 -6.70
C ASN A 697 -19.01 -38.46 -7.10
N PRO A 698 -20.05 -39.32 -7.14
CA PRO A 698 -21.39 -38.94 -7.58
C PRO A 698 -22.11 -37.95 -6.65
N GLN A 699 -21.57 -37.68 -5.44
CA GLN A 699 -22.15 -36.72 -4.51
C GLN A 699 -21.92 -35.25 -4.91
N TRP A 700 -20.94 -34.95 -5.77
CA TRP A 700 -20.54 -33.56 -6.11
C TRP A 700 -20.38 -33.35 -7.63
N PRO A 701 -21.41 -33.62 -8.45
CA PRO A 701 -21.31 -33.60 -9.91
C PRO A 701 -20.93 -32.23 -10.49
N GLU A 702 -21.29 -31.14 -9.81
CA GLU A 702 -21.04 -29.77 -10.25
C GLU A 702 -19.56 -29.38 -10.34
N TRP A 703 -18.66 -30.11 -9.66
CA TRP A 703 -17.23 -29.78 -9.60
C TRP A 703 -16.35 -30.70 -10.43
N ARG A 704 -16.96 -31.73 -11.03
CA ARG A 704 -16.26 -32.75 -11.79
C ARG A 704 -15.34 -32.14 -12.85
N ASP A 705 -15.89 -31.27 -13.69
CA ASP A 705 -15.13 -30.69 -14.81
C ASP A 705 -14.02 -29.75 -14.31
N TRP A 706 -14.27 -29.00 -13.23
CA TRP A 706 -13.27 -28.12 -12.64
C TRP A 706 -12.12 -28.90 -12.00
N LEU A 707 -12.40 -29.94 -11.22
CA LEU A 707 -11.40 -30.81 -10.60
C LEU A 707 -10.58 -31.60 -11.63
N LEU A 708 -11.24 -32.10 -12.69
CA LEU A 708 -10.53 -32.71 -13.83
C LEU A 708 -9.61 -31.71 -14.54
N SER A 709 -10.05 -30.45 -14.70
CA SER A 709 -9.19 -29.40 -15.27
C SER A 709 -7.96 -29.09 -14.40
N LEU A 710 -8.08 -29.21 -13.07
CA LEU A 710 -6.95 -29.07 -12.15
C LEU A 710 -6.01 -30.28 -12.25
N ALA A 711 -6.55 -31.49 -12.38
CA ALA A 711 -5.77 -32.70 -12.59
C ALA A 711 -4.98 -32.65 -13.90
N GLU A 712 -5.59 -32.15 -14.98
CA GLU A 712 -4.93 -31.94 -16.27
C GLU A 712 -3.81 -30.89 -16.19
N ARG A 713 -4.06 -29.76 -15.52
CA ARG A 713 -3.03 -28.75 -15.26
C ARG A 713 -1.86 -29.31 -14.46
N ARG A 714 -2.13 -30.06 -13.38
CA ARG A 714 -1.09 -30.71 -12.58
C ARG A 714 -0.27 -31.70 -13.40
N ARG A 715 -0.89 -32.50 -14.27
CA ARG A 715 -0.19 -33.39 -15.22
C ARG A 715 0.76 -32.59 -16.11
N ALA A 716 0.30 -31.47 -16.67
CA ALA A 716 1.12 -30.60 -17.51
C ALA A 716 2.28 -29.98 -16.71
N ASP A 717 2.01 -29.51 -15.49
CA ASP A 717 3.02 -28.92 -14.65
C ASP A 717 4.04 -29.97 -14.15
N ASP A 718 3.64 -31.20 -13.81
CA ASP A 718 4.59 -32.27 -13.40
C ASP A 718 5.53 -32.68 -14.53
N LEU A 719 5.04 -32.63 -15.78
CA LEU A 719 5.87 -32.78 -16.97
C LEU A 719 6.88 -31.63 -17.12
N THR A 720 6.65 -30.47 -16.52
CA THR A 720 7.56 -29.30 -16.56
C THR A 720 8.49 -29.18 -15.34
N VAL A 721 8.17 -29.82 -14.20
CA VAL A 721 8.97 -29.81 -12.95
C VAL A 721 10.20 -30.71 -13.03
N GLY A 722 10.21 -31.73 -13.90
CA GLY A 722 11.40 -32.55 -14.19
C GLY A 722 12.55 -31.82 -14.89
N ALA A 723 12.38 -30.54 -15.25
CA ALA A 723 13.30 -29.80 -16.10
C ALA A 723 13.66 -28.43 -15.49
N ASN A 724 14.40 -28.37 -14.39
CA ASN A 724 15.05 -27.13 -13.97
C ASN A 724 16.53 -27.14 -14.36
N ASP A 725 16.75 -27.10 -15.68
CA ASP A 725 17.93 -26.51 -16.29
C ASP A 725 17.41 -25.66 -17.46
N VAL A 726 17.55 -24.34 -17.36
CA VAL A 726 17.09 -23.38 -18.37
C VAL A 726 17.73 -23.68 -19.72
N ALA A 727 18.94 -24.24 -19.74
CA ALA A 727 19.60 -24.70 -20.96
C ALA A 727 18.95 -25.95 -21.55
N ALA A 728 18.46 -26.88 -20.72
CA ALA A 728 17.72 -28.06 -21.15
C ALA A 728 16.33 -27.69 -21.68
N LYS A 729 15.62 -26.75 -21.03
CA LYS A 729 14.33 -26.23 -21.50
C LYS A 729 14.45 -25.49 -22.84
N LEU A 730 15.53 -24.73 -23.04
CA LEU A 730 15.84 -24.15 -24.34
C LEU A 730 16.09 -25.26 -25.38
N LEU A 731 16.92 -26.26 -25.06
CA LEU A 731 17.20 -27.39 -25.96
C LEU A 731 15.95 -28.21 -26.32
N GLU A 732 15.05 -28.39 -25.36
CA GLU A 732 13.82 -29.15 -25.51
C GLU A 732 12.76 -28.37 -26.30
N ALA A 733 12.70 -27.05 -26.14
CA ALA A 733 11.96 -26.16 -27.03
C ALA A 733 12.52 -26.21 -28.47
N TYR A 734 13.85 -26.11 -28.65
CA TYR A 734 14.50 -26.29 -29.96
C TYR A 734 14.10 -27.62 -30.61
N ARG A 735 14.11 -28.73 -29.85
CA ARG A 735 13.70 -30.06 -30.35
C ARG A 735 12.20 -30.18 -30.62
N ALA A 736 11.34 -29.67 -29.74
CA ALA A 736 9.89 -29.77 -29.86
C ALA A 736 9.35 -29.00 -31.08
N TYR A 737 10.05 -27.94 -31.50
CA TYR A 737 9.70 -27.14 -32.67
C TYR A 737 10.52 -27.48 -33.93
N GLY A 738 11.37 -28.51 -33.90
CA GLY A 738 12.13 -28.97 -35.06
C GLY A 738 13.28 -28.05 -35.49
N LEU A 739 13.83 -27.27 -34.55
CA LEU A 739 14.85 -26.25 -34.77
C LEU A 739 16.25 -26.74 -34.36
N ALA A 740 17.28 -26.33 -35.10
CA ALA A 740 18.67 -26.67 -34.79
C ALA A 740 19.20 -25.78 -33.66
N ALA A 741 19.62 -26.39 -32.54
CA ALA A 741 20.19 -25.67 -31.41
C ALA A 741 21.58 -25.08 -31.78
N PRO A 742 21.88 -23.82 -31.41
CA PRO A 742 23.21 -23.22 -31.55
C PRO A 742 24.33 -24.03 -30.84
N GLU A 743 25.54 -24.06 -31.40
CA GLU A 743 26.67 -24.87 -30.88
C GLU A 743 26.98 -24.62 -29.40
N HIS A 744 26.82 -23.39 -28.91
CA HIS A 744 27.07 -23.04 -27.50
C HIS A 744 26.03 -23.62 -26.52
N LEU A 745 24.82 -23.96 -26.98
CA LEU A 745 23.80 -24.63 -26.15
C LEU A 745 24.01 -26.16 -26.13
N ALA A 746 24.59 -26.73 -27.19
CA ALA A 746 24.94 -28.15 -27.25
C ALA A 746 26.08 -28.54 -26.28
N GLU A 747 27.02 -27.63 -26.01
CA GLU A 747 28.10 -27.85 -25.05
C GLU A 747 27.63 -27.84 -23.58
N VAL A 748 26.53 -27.15 -23.26
CA VAL A 748 25.98 -27.06 -21.89
C VAL A 748 25.31 -28.37 -21.48
N GLY A 749 24.62 -29.05 -22.42
CA GLY A 749 24.00 -30.36 -22.20
C GLY A 749 24.98 -31.52 -21.95
N LEU A 750 26.27 -31.32 -22.22
CA LEU A 750 27.33 -32.32 -21.99
C LEU A 750 28.05 -32.16 -20.64
N ARG A 751 27.80 -31.08 -19.89
CA ARG A 751 28.51 -30.79 -18.63
C ARG A 751 27.74 -31.13 -17.35
N THR A 752 26.47 -31.54 -17.44
CA THR A 752 25.65 -31.91 -16.27
C THR A 752 25.77 -33.38 -15.81
N VAL A 753 26.75 -34.12 -16.33
CA VAL A 753 27.19 -35.39 -15.73
C VAL A 753 28.68 -35.31 -15.42
N SER A 754 29.02 -34.70 -14.28
CA SER A 754 30.09 -35.11 -13.36
C SER A 754 30.47 -33.94 -12.45
N MET A 755 29.97 -33.95 -11.22
CA MET A 755 30.66 -33.29 -10.11
C MET A 755 31.58 -34.31 -9.46
N THR A 756 32.89 -34.10 -9.51
CA THR A 756 33.81 -34.37 -8.37
C THR A 756 35.13 -33.60 -8.51
N ALA A 757 35.60 -33.10 -7.36
CA ALA A 757 36.95 -32.67 -6.99
C ALA A 757 37.44 -31.22 -7.28
N SER A 758 37.64 -30.48 -6.18
CA SER A 758 38.52 -29.30 -6.01
C SER A 758 40.03 -29.68 -6.03
N PRO A 759 40.96 -28.77 -5.71
CA PRO A 759 41.36 -27.52 -6.40
C PRO A 759 42.87 -27.55 -6.75
N LEU A 760 43.40 -26.65 -7.59
CA LEU A 760 44.85 -26.34 -7.59
C LEU A 760 45.18 -24.97 -8.23
N HIS A 761 46.06 -24.24 -7.55
CA HIS A 761 46.69 -22.96 -7.92
C HIS A 761 47.48 -23.00 -9.24
N ALA A 762 47.59 -21.85 -9.94
CA ALA A 762 48.87 -21.18 -10.23
C ALA A 762 48.70 -19.85 -10.99
N SER A 763 49.53 -18.89 -10.64
CA SER A 763 49.69 -17.54 -11.23
C SER A 763 50.42 -17.54 -12.58
N ALA A 764 50.12 -16.58 -13.45
CA ALA A 764 51.13 -15.89 -14.27
C ALA A 764 50.57 -14.54 -14.79
N GLY A 765 51.38 -13.48 -14.65
CA GLY A 765 50.98 -12.07 -14.79
C GLY A 765 50.71 -11.54 -16.21
N PRO A 766 50.36 -10.25 -16.33
CA PRO A 766 50.01 -9.62 -17.61
C PRO A 766 51.26 -9.18 -18.38
N PRO A 767 51.30 -9.29 -19.72
CA PRO A 767 52.34 -8.64 -20.50
C PRO A 767 52.00 -7.15 -20.67
N ARG A 768 52.98 -6.31 -20.33
CA ARG A 768 53.07 -4.92 -20.78
C ARG A 768 53.17 -4.90 -22.31
N THR A 769 52.30 -4.13 -22.96
CA THR A 769 52.57 -3.58 -24.30
C THR A 769 52.61 -2.06 -24.20
N THR A 770 53.82 -1.55 -24.38
CA THR A 770 54.18 -0.17 -24.68
C THR A 770 53.43 0.32 -25.91
N VAL A 771 52.68 1.42 -25.79
CA VAL A 771 52.24 2.22 -26.94
C VAL A 771 53.07 3.49 -26.93
N GLY A 772 53.90 3.64 -27.95
CA GLY A 772 54.70 4.82 -28.20
C GLY A 772 53.86 5.97 -28.75
N ASP A 773 54.33 7.16 -28.44
CA ASP A 773 53.90 8.42 -29.04
C ASP A 773 54.01 8.36 -30.56
N ALA A 774 52.87 8.44 -31.24
CA ALA A 774 52.77 8.79 -32.64
C ALA A 774 51.89 10.03 -32.77
N ALA A 775 52.56 11.18 -32.90
CA ALA A 775 51.96 12.41 -33.36
C ALA A 775 51.60 12.29 -34.86
N SER A 776 50.32 12.43 -35.18
CA SER A 776 49.74 12.74 -36.51
C SER A 776 48.25 12.98 -36.27
N ASP A 777 47.54 14.02 -36.70
CA ASP A 777 47.68 15.06 -37.73
C ASP A 777 46.58 16.10 -37.39
N PRO A 778 46.85 17.42 -37.27
CA PRO A 778 45.86 18.41 -36.90
C PRO A 778 45.03 18.82 -38.13
N ARG A 779 44.13 17.93 -38.54
CA ARG A 779 42.93 18.32 -39.30
C ARG A 779 41.72 17.88 -38.49
N ALA A 780 41.52 18.55 -37.35
CA ALA A 780 40.26 18.46 -36.63
C ALA A 780 39.14 18.86 -37.59
N ILE A 781 38.25 17.92 -37.87
CA ILE A 781 37.01 18.18 -38.61
C ILE A 781 36.16 19.03 -37.68
N HIS A 782 36.35 20.34 -37.73
CA HIS A 782 35.49 21.31 -37.05
C HIS A 782 34.19 21.40 -37.85
N GLY A 783 33.13 20.79 -37.34
CA GLY A 783 31.82 20.78 -37.98
C GLY A 783 30.75 20.14 -37.09
N PRO A 784 29.45 20.37 -37.38
CA PRO A 784 28.37 19.70 -36.66
C PRO A 784 28.46 18.18 -36.80
N HIS A 785 28.34 17.46 -35.69
CA HIS A 785 28.30 16.01 -35.62
C HIS A 785 26.86 15.53 -35.48
N THR A 786 26.47 14.48 -36.20
CA THR A 786 25.10 13.94 -36.13
C THR A 786 25.04 12.60 -35.40
N LEU A 787 24.02 12.37 -34.57
CA LEU A 787 23.73 11.06 -33.97
C LEU A 787 22.25 10.71 -34.17
N ARG A 788 21.94 9.54 -34.72
CA ARG A 788 20.57 9.16 -35.06
C ARG A 788 20.07 8.01 -34.19
N ILE A 789 18.91 8.18 -33.57
CA ILE A 789 18.36 7.25 -32.58
C ILE A 789 16.95 6.83 -33.01
N LEU A 790 16.68 5.53 -32.99
CA LEU A 790 15.32 4.97 -33.07
C LEU A 790 14.84 4.70 -31.65
N HIS A 791 13.74 5.32 -31.24
CA HIS A 791 13.17 5.19 -29.90
C HIS A 791 11.82 4.49 -29.96
N ILE A 792 11.77 3.31 -29.33
CA ILE A 792 10.61 2.43 -29.22
C ILE A 792 10.32 2.11 -27.75
N SER A 793 9.08 1.76 -27.43
CA SER A 793 8.64 1.43 -26.08
C SER A 793 7.32 0.65 -26.12
N ASP A 794 6.97 -0.05 -25.03
CA ASP A 794 5.62 -0.60 -24.81
C ASP A 794 5.18 -1.55 -25.94
N LEU A 795 5.89 -2.67 -26.08
CA LEU A 795 5.57 -3.74 -27.03
C LEU A 795 4.52 -4.70 -26.45
N HIS A 796 4.54 -4.93 -25.12
CA HIS A 796 3.63 -5.82 -24.40
C HIS A 796 3.49 -7.20 -25.06
N LEU A 797 4.61 -7.87 -25.33
CA LEU A 797 4.57 -9.18 -25.97
C LEU A 797 4.00 -10.23 -25.01
N ARG A 798 3.01 -10.99 -25.47
CA ARG A 798 2.29 -12.02 -24.67
C ARG A 798 2.75 -13.44 -24.95
N GLY A 799 3.83 -13.61 -25.70
CA GLY A 799 4.34 -14.93 -26.08
C GLY A 799 3.32 -15.78 -26.84
N PRO A 800 3.42 -17.12 -26.74
CA PRO A 800 2.46 -18.06 -27.35
C PRO A 800 1.00 -17.84 -26.91
N ARG A 801 0.78 -17.14 -25.80
CA ARG A 801 -0.53 -16.88 -25.18
C ARG A 801 -1.25 -15.68 -25.78
N ASP A 802 -0.70 -15.01 -26.81
CA ASP A 802 -1.33 -13.85 -27.46
C ASP A 802 -2.65 -14.22 -28.17
N PRO A 803 -3.82 -13.80 -27.66
CA PRO A 803 -5.11 -14.14 -28.26
C PRO A 803 -5.35 -13.41 -29.60
N ASP A 804 -4.61 -12.33 -29.88
CA ASP A 804 -4.80 -11.44 -31.02
C ASP A 804 -3.57 -11.40 -31.94
N ARG A 805 -2.78 -12.49 -31.98
CA ARG A 805 -1.54 -12.60 -32.77
C ARG A 805 -1.65 -12.09 -34.21
N ALA A 806 -2.76 -12.41 -34.90
CA ALA A 806 -2.99 -11.96 -36.28
C ALA A 806 -3.09 -10.42 -36.40
N ARG A 807 -3.73 -9.76 -35.43
CA ARG A 807 -3.83 -8.29 -35.37
C ARG A 807 -2.48 -7.66 -35.07
N ARG A 808 -1.67 -8.29 -34.21
CA ARG A 808 -0.30 -7.83 -33.94
C ARG A 808 0.58 -7.91 -35.17
N VAL A 809 0.55 -9.02 -35.90
CA VAL A 809 1.31 -9.19 -37.15
C VAL A 809 0.87 -8.16 -38.20
N ARG A 810 -0.40 -7.75 -38.23
CA ARG A 810 -0.87 -6.67 -39.11
C ARG A 810 -0.14 -5.35 -38.88
N VAL A 811 0.18 -5.01 -37.63
CA VAL A 811 0.87 -3.75 -37.26
C VAL A 811 2.40 -3.91 -37.31
N LEU A 812 2.90 -4.99 -36.70
CA LEU A 812 4.31 -5.23 -36.39
C LEU A 812 5.01 -6.25 -37.31
N GLY A 813 4.33 -6.73 -38.35
CA GLY A 813 4.91 -7.57 -39.41
C GLY A 813 5.57 -6.73 -40.51
N ASP A 814 5.36 -7.11 -41.77
CA ASP A 814 5.94 -6.40 -42.93
C ASP A 814 5.70 -4.88 -42.94
N PRO A 815 4.50 -4.36 -42.56
CA PRO A 815 4.28 -2.91 -42.51
C PRO A 815 5.23 -2.19 -41.54
N TRP A 816 5.61 -2.83 -40.43
CA TRP A 816 6.55 -2.27 -39.48
C TRP A 816 7.98 -2.26 -40.04
N LEU A 817 8.43 -3.34 -40.66
CA LEU A 817 9.76 -3.39 -41.28
C LEU A 817 9.88 -2.36 -42.41
N ALA A 818 8.83 -2.18 -43.21
CA ALA A 818 8.75 -1.12 -44.21
C ALA A 818 8.82 0.27 -43.56
N ASN A 819 8.09 0.50 -42.46
CA ASN A 819 8.13 1.75 -41.71
C ASN A 819 9.53 2.08 -41.18
N VAL A 820 10.22 1.12 -40.54
CA VAL A 820 11.58 1.31 -40.04
C VAL A 820 12.57 1.55 -41.18
N THR A 821 12.41 0.85 -42.31
CA THR A 821 13.23 1.06 -43.51
C THR A 821 13.01 2.46 -44.10
N GLU A 822 11.77 2.94 -44.11
CA GLU A 822 11.43 4.31 -44.54
C GLU A 822 12.06 5.34 -43.60
N LEU A 823 11.98 5.13 -42.28
CA LEU A 823 12.66 5.98 -41.31
C LEU A 823 14.18 6.00 -41.53
N ARG A 824 14.80 4.85 -41.85
CA ARG A 824 16.23 4.73 -42.19
C ARG A 824 16.62 5.49 -43.47
N SER A 825 15.67 5.84 -44.34
CA SER A 825 16.00 6.58 -45.57
C SER A 825 16.63 7.95 -45.33
N ASP A 826 16.40 8.58 -44.17
CA ASP A 826 17.09 9.84 -43.82
C ASP A 826 18.50 9.63 -43.24
N GLY A 827 18.96 8.38 -43.12
CA GLY A 827 20.29 8.03 -42.59
C GLY A 827 20.27 6.76 -41.76
N ARG A 828 21.41 6.08 -41.64
CA ARG A 828 21.54 4.92 -40.75
C ARG A 828 21.31 5.36 -39.28
N PHE A 829 20.64 4.52 -38.50
CA PHE A 829 20.57 4.70 -37.05
C PHE A 829 21.89 4.29 -36.40
N ASP A 830 22.33 5.08 -35.41
CA ASP A 830 23.50 4.78 -34.59
C ASP A 830 23.12 3.99 -33.33
N LEU A 831 21.91 4.23 -32.80
CA LEU A 831 21.41 3.63 -31.56
C LEU A 831 19.92 3.28 -31.69
N VAL A 832 19.50 2.23 -31.00
CA VAL A 832 18.08 1.90 -30.76
C VAL A 832 17.83 1.91 -29.25
N ALA A 833 16.94 2.78 -28.80
CA ALA A 833 16.50 2.85 -27.41
C ALA A 833 15.15 2.15 -27.26
N PHE A 834 15.08 1.16 -26.38
CA PHE A 834 13.84 0.45 -26.02
C PHE A 834 13.51 0.70 -24.54
N THR A 835 12.60 1.64 -24.29
CA THR A 835 12.34 2.18 -22.94
C THR A 835 11.26 1.42 -22.18
N GLY A 836 11.36 0.08 -22.13
CA GLY A 836 10.55 -0.78 -21.27
C GLY A 836 9.25 -1.32 -21.88
N ASP A 837 8.60 -2.17 -21.08
CA ASP A 837 7.41 -2.96 -21.41
C ASP A 837 7.58 -3.77 -22.69
N VAL A 838 8.71 -4.50 -22.72
CA VAL A 838 9.02 -5.47 -23.78
C VAL A 838 8.01 -6.62 -23.73
N ALA A 839 7.80 -7.15 -22.53
CA ALA A 839 6.89 -8.25 -22.21
C ALA A 839 5.56 -7.74 -21.63
N PHE A 840 4.55 -8.61 -21.55
CA PHE A 840 3.25 -8.27 -20.95
C PHE A 840 3.16 -8.65 -19.47
N SER A 841 3.89 -9.69 -19.03
CA SER A 841 3.79 -10.19 -17.65
C SER A 841 5.14 -10.63 -17.05
N GLY A 842 6.25 -10.29 -17.71
CA GLY A 842 7.61 -10.60 -17.25
C GLY A 842 7.96 -12.09 -17.34
N GLN A 843 7.21 -12.88 -18.12
CA GLN A 843 7.38 -14.32 -18.19
C GLN A 843 8.39 -14.72 -19.25
N LEU A 844 9.12 -15.83 -19.02
CA LEU A 844 10.23 -16.24 -19.89
C LEU A 844 9.77 -16.51 -21.34
N ASP A 845 8.60 -17.10 -21.53
CA ASP A 845 8.04 -17.43 -22.85
C ASP A 845 7.78 -16.19 -23.73
N GLU A 846 7.47 -15.05 -23.12
CA GLU A 846 7.30 -13.76 -23.80
C GLU A 846 8.63 -13.31 -24.44
N TYR A 847 9.75 -13.44 -23.72
CA TYR A 847 11.07 -13.09 -24.24
C TYR A 847 11.61 -14.10 -25.25
N LEU A 848 11.29 -15.38 -25.11
CA LEU A 848 11.69 -16.41 -26.07
C LEU A 848 11.05 -16.17 -27.45
N GLU A 849 9.82 -15.67 -27.53
CA GLU A 849 9.21 -15.31 -28.82
C GLU A 849 9.95 -14.17 -29.54
N LEU A 850 10.58 -13.23 -28.82
CA LEU A 850 11.44 -12.22 -29.47
C LEU A 850 12.63 -12.86 -30.17
N MET A 851 13.05 -14.02 -29.67
CA MET A 851 14.17 -14.78 -30.18
C MET A 851 13.77 -15.76 -31.28
N GLU A 852 12.49 -16.11 -31.50
CA GLU A 852 12.06 -17.06 -32.54
C GLU A 852 10.61 -16.83 -33.02
N ARG A 853 10.43 -16.69 -34.33
CA ARG A 853 9.14 -16.80 -35.03
C ARG A 853 9.28 -17.68 -36.27
N THR A 854 8.40 -18.65 -36.43
CA THR A 854 8.29 -19.41 -37.68
C THR A 854 7.41 -18.63 -38.66
N ARG A 855 7.96 -18.27 -39.83
CA ARG A 855 7.21 -17.66 -40.93
C ARG A 855 6.31 -18.69 -41.61
N ASN A 856 5.31 -18.21 -42.35
CA ASN A 856 4.41 -19.04 -43.17
C ASN A 856 5.14 -19.86 -44.25
N ASP A 857 6.37 -19.50 -44.60
CA ASP A 857 7.24 -20.22 -45.55
C ASP A 857 8.17 -21.24 -44.89
N GLY A 858 8.09 -21.41 -43.57
CA GLY A 858 8.91 -22.34 -42.78
C GLY A 858 10.26 -21.80 -42.34
N THR A 859 10.59 -20.52 -42.62
CA THR A 859 11.84 -19.91 -42.13
C THR A 859 11.70 -19.36 -40.71
N VAL A 860 12.75 -19.49 -39.89
CA VAL A 860 12.79 -18.93 -38.54
C VAL A 860 13.35 -17.51 -38.62
N ALA A 861 12.57 -16.53 -38.21
CA ALA A 861 12.97 -15.14 -38.14
C ALA A 861 12.73 -14.57 -36.75
N ARG A 862 13.46 -13.52 -36.37
CA ARG A 862 13.41 -12.92 -35.04
C ARG A 862 12.96 -11.48 -35.19
N TRP A 863 11.78 -11.13 -34.68
CA TRP A 863 11.19 -9.80 -34.89
C TRP A 863 12.16 -8.67 -34.50
N LEU A 864 12.89 -8.86 -33.40
CA LEU A 864 13.88 -7.88 -32.94
C LEU A 864 15.07 -7.77 -33.88
N ASP A 865 15.66 -8.88 -34.33
CA ASP A 865 16.81 -8.83 -35.26
C ASP A 865 16.40 -8.30 -36.63
N GLU A 866 15.18 -8.57 -37.09
CA GLU A 866 14.62 -7.98 -38.31
C GLU A 866 14.43 -6.47 -38.16
N THR A 867 13.91 -6.02 -37.01
CA THR A 867 13.75 -4.60 -36.69
C THR A 867 15.10 -3.89 -36.66
N LEU A 868 16.10 -4.48 -36.00
CA LEU A 868 17.47 -3.95 -35.95
C LEU A 868 18.09 -3.90 -37.35
N THR A 869 17.94 -4.97 -38.13
CA THR A 869 18.44 -5.03 -39.52
C THR A 869 17.75 -3.98 -40.41
N ALA A 870 16.44 -3.79 -40.28
CA ALA A 870 15.69 -2.76 -40.96
C ALA A 870 16.16 -1.35 -40.56
N ALA A 871 16.53 -1.15 -39.29
CA ALA A 871 17.15 0.09 -38.81
C ALA A 871 18.61 0.27 -39.25
N GLY A 872 19.26 -0.78 -39.76
CA GLY A 872 20.69 -0.77 -40.08
C GLY A 872 21.60 -0.87 -38.85
N CYS A 873 21.06 -1.45 -37.78
CA CYS A 873 21.69 -1.64 -36.48
C CYS A 873 21.93 -3.13 -36.20
N SER A 874 22.79 -3.39 -35.23
CA SER A 874 23.00 -4.72 -34.65
C SER A 874 22.52 -4.75 -33.20
N ARG A 875 22.60 -5.91 -32.53
CA ARG A 875 22.29 -6.03 -31.11
C ARG A 875 23.21 -5.18 -30.23
N ASP A 876 24.41 -4.83 -30.69
CA ASP A 876 25.36 -3.95 -29.98
C ASP A 876 24.94 -2.48 -29.98
N ASP A 877 23.96 -2.13 -30.82
CA ASP A 877 23.41 -0.78 -30.95
C ASP A 877 22.05 -0.65 -30.23
N LEU A 878 21.52 -1.74 -29.67
CA LEU A 878 20.28 -1.77 -28.88
C LEU A 878 20.58 -1.52 -27.39
N TYR A 879 19.77 -0.68 -26.77
CA TYR A 879 19.82 -0.37 -25.33
C TYR A 879 18.42 -0.44 -24.76
N VAL A 880 18.24 -1.27 -23.74
CA VAL A 880 16.93 -1.59 -23.16
C VAL A 880 16.89 -1.25 -21.67
N VAL A 881 15.73 -0.87 -21.14
CA VAL A 881 15.45 -0.78 -19.69
C VAL A 881 14.14 -1.50 -19.39
N PRO A 882 13.89 -2.01 -18.17
CA PRO A 882 12.65 -2.72 -17.86
C PRO A 882 11.51 -1.73 -17.59
N GLY A 883 10.30 -2.10 -17.97
CA GLY A 883 9.05 -1.47 -17.55
C GLY A 883 8.28 -2.31 -16.53
N ASN A 884 7.13 -1.80 -16.07
CA ASN A 884 6.32 -2.45 -15.03
C ASN A 884 5.69 -3.78 -15.49
N HIS A 885 5.59 -4.03 -16.79
CA HIS A 885 5.16 -5.32 -17.36
C HIS A 885 6.32 -6.29 -17.61
N ASP A 886 7.58 -5.84 -17.51
CA ASP A 886 8.75 -6.71 -17.55
C ASP A 886 9.04 -7.38 -16.20
N VAL A 887 8.34 -6.95 -15.14
CA VAL A 887 8.39 -7.49 -13.78
C VAL A 887 7.33 -8.58 -13.59
N ALA A 888 7.73 -9.76 -13.14
CA ALA A 888 6.82 -10.83 -12.73
C ALA A 888 6.12 -10.44 -11.42
N ARG A 889 4.92 -9.82 -11.52
CA ARG A 889 4.22 -9.21 -10.37
C ARG A 889 3.69 -10.24 -9.36
N ASP A 890 3.48 -11.47 -9.79
CA ASP A 890 3.06 -12.62 -8.99
C ASP A 890 4.18 -13.22 -8.13
N VAL A 891 5.43 -13.03 -8.55
CA VAL A 891 6.61 -13.46 -7.81
C VAL A 891 6.90 -12.50 -6.66
N HIS A 892 7.09 -13.05 -5.45
CA HIS A 892 7.46 -12.32 -4.23
C HIS A 892 6.60 -11.08 -3.94
N ALA A 893 5.28 -11.23 -4.10
CA ALA A 893 4.34 -10.11 -3.92
C ALA A 893 4.41 -9.43 -2.54
N SER A 894 4.79 -10.18 -1.49
CA SER A 894 5.03 -9.62 -0.15
C SER A 894 6.23 -8.69 -0.11
N ALA A 895 7.31 -8.97 -0.85
CA ALA A 895 8.55 -8.21 -0.79
C ALA A 895 8.38 -6.74 -1.21
N TRP A 896 7.71 -6.49 -2.34
CA TRP A 896 7.49 -5.13 -2.81
C TRP A 896 6.45 -4.37 -1.98
N ARG A 897 5.44 -5.07 -1.42
CA ARG A 897 4.46 -4.47 -0.49
C ARG A 897 5.15 -4.03 0.80
N THR A 898 5.94 -4.92 1.41
CA THR A 898 6.73 -4.59 2.60
C THR A 898 7.62 -3.39 2.36
N VAL A 899 8.27 -3.29 1.19
CA VAL A 899 9.12 -2.15 0.86
C VAL A 899 8.30 -0.86 0.73
N ARG A 900 7.16 -0.87 0.03
CA ARG A 900 6.28 0.32 -0.05
C ARG A 900 5.79 0.75 1.33
N ASP A 901 5.26 -0.20 2.10
CA ASP A 901 4.71 0.08 3.43
C ASP A 901 5.81 0.63 4.35
N GLN A 902 6.96 -0.02 4.45
CA GLN A 902 8.03 0.44 5.33
C GLN A 902 8.67 1.76 4.87
N TRP A 903 8.75 2.03 3.57
CA TRP A 903 9.27 3.30 3.05
C TRP A 903 8.31 4.45 3.33
N ASP A 904 6.99 4.24 3.22
CA ASP A 904 5.97 5.26 3.53
C ASP A 904 5.89 5.57 5.04
N HIS A 905 6.35 4.64 5.90
CA HIS A 905 6.42 4.81 7.36
C HIS A 905 7.81 5.22 7.88
N ALA A 906 8.83 5.36 7.01
CA ALA A 906 10.16 5.81 7.40
C ALA A 906 10.18 7.34 7.59
N ILE A 907 10.25 7.79 8.85
CA ILE A 907 10.18 9.21 9.23
C ILE A 907 11.61 9.78 9.34
N GLY A 908 12.25 10.07 8.19
CA GLY A 908 13.50 10.83 8.18
C GLY A 908 14.27 10.87 6.85
N PRO A 909 14.86 12.02 6.46
CA PRO A 909 15.73 12.12 5.28
C PRO A 909 16.95 11.19 5.30
N ASN A 910 17.44 10.85 6.50
CA ASN A 910 18.61 9.96 6.68
C ASN A 910 18.28 8.48 6.41
N ASP A 911 17.03 8.08 6.63
CA ASP A 911 16.58 6.71 6.41
C ASP A 911 16.35 6.44 4.91
N ASP A 912 15.86 7.43 4.17
CA ASP A 912 15.79 7.42 2.70
C ASP A 912 17.16 7.14 2.06
N ASP A 913 18.20 7.83 2.51
CA ASP A 913 19.57 7.67 1.99
C ASP A 913 20.17 6.32 2.40
N ALA A 914 19.89 5.83 3.61
CA ALA A 914 20.34 4.51 4.07
C ALA A 914 19.67 3.39 3.26
N PHE A 915 18.37 3.52 3.00
CA PHE A 915 17.61 2.57 2.20
C PHE A 915 18.10 2.55 0.75
N ALA A 916 18.24 3.72 0.12
CA ALA A 916 18.78 3.85 -1.23
C ALA A 916 20.18 3.22 -1.33
N ARG A 917 21.08 3.49 -0.37
CA ARG A 917 22.42 2.88 -0.31
C ARG A 917 22.38 1.37 -0.20
N TRP A 918 21.61 0.81 0.72
CA TRP A 918 21.51 -0.64 0.89
C TRP A 918 20.95 -1.34 -0.35
N LEU A 919 19.90 -0.77 -0.93
CA LEU A 919 19.22 -1.33 -2.08
C LEU A 919 20.14 -1.33 -3.30
N VAL A 920 20.78 -0.19 -3.59
CA VAL A 920 21.59 0.01 -4.81
C VAL A 920 23.03 -0.50 -4.69
N ARG A 921 23.66 -0.38 -3.52
CA ARG A 921 25.07 -0.77 -3.31
C ARG A 921 25.24 -2.16 -2.72
N GLY A 922 24.24 -2.67 -2.02
CA GLY A 922 24.46 -3.79 -1.12
C GLY A 922 24.76 -3.34 0.32
N GLY A 923 25.00 -4.32 1.21
CA GLY A 923 25.39 -4.06 2.61
C GLY A 923 24.34 -4.49 3.62
N LEU A 924 24.44 -3.96 4.84
CA LEU A 924 23.52 -4.23 5.94
C LEU A 924 22.14 -3.66 5.63
N SER A 925 21.09 -4.46 5.85
CA SER A 925 19.71 -3.98 5.66
C SER A 925 19.36 -2.88 6.66
N PRO A 926 18.49 -1.93 6.27
CA PRO A 926 17.92 -0.96 7.20
C PRO A 926 17.26 -1.65 8.40
N ARG A 927 17.23 -0.98 9.55
CA ARG A 927 16.59 -1.51 10.76
C ARG A 927 15.12 -1.85 10.46
N GLY A 928 14.67 -3.03 10.90
CA GLY A 928 13.30 -3.50 10.66
C GLY A 928 13.04 -4.10 9.27
N MET A 929 14.04 -4.09 8.38
CA MET A 929 13.94 -4.68 7.04
C MET A 929 14.64 -6.04 6.97
N ASP A 930 13.90 -7.05 6.53
CA ASP A 930 14.46 -8.37 6.23
C ASP A 930 15.54 -8.25 5.13
N ALA A 931 16.72 -8.79 5.43
CA ALA A 931 17.88 -8.76 4.55
C ALA A 931 17.61 -9.41 3.19
N GLY A 932 16.72 -10.41 3.13
CA GLY A 932 16.38 -11.13 1.89
C GLY A 932 15.38 -10.42 0.99
N VAL A 933 14.78 -9.30 1.42
CA VAL A 933 13.78 -8.55 0.63
C VAL A 933 14.38 -8.06 -0.69
N ARG A 934 15.64 -7.62 -0.68
CA ARG A 934 16.32 -7.11 -1.88
C ARG A 934 16.50 -8.23 -2.91
N GLU A 935 16.99 -9.39 -2.51
CA GLU A 935 17.19 -10.54 -3.42
C GLU A 935 15.86 -10.97 -4.03
N ARG A 936 14.79 -11.02 -3.23
CA ARG A 936 13.44 -11.31 -3.71
C ARG A 936 12.91 -10.26 -4.69
N LEU A 937 13.21 -8.98 -4.49
CA LEU A 937 12.87 -7.94 -5.47
C LEU A 937 13.61 -8.15 -6.80
N LEU A 938 14.91 -8.48 -6.75
CA LEU A 938 15.72 -8.72 -7.95
C LEU A 938 15.23 -9.95 -8.73
N GLU A 939 14.81 -11.01 -8.04
CA GLU A 939 14.27 -12.24 -8.65
C GLU A 939 13.03 -11.99 -9.54
N ARG A 940 12.26 -10.94 -9.27
CA ARG A 940 11.06 -10.58 -10.06
C ARG A 940 11.39 -10.12 -11.48
N THR A 941 12.66 -9.79 -11.74
CA THR A 941 13.17 -9.42 -13.07
C THR A 941 14.08 -10.50 -13.68
N ALA A 942 14.09 -11.72 -13.11
CA ALA A 942 15.00 -12.78 -13.52
C ALA A 942 14.86 -13.15 -15.01
N SER A 943 13.64 -13.27 -15.53
CA SER A 943 13.39 -13.56 -16.95
C SER A 943 13.94 -12.46 -17.87
N TYR A 944 13.71 -11.20 -17.52
CA TYR A 944 14.22 -10.04 -18.24
C TYR A 944 15.76 -10.01 -18.26
N ARG A 945 16.38 -10.22 -17.10
CA ARG A 945 17.85 -10.28 -16.96
C ARG A 945 18.44 -11.46 -17.73
N ALA A 946 17.81 -12.63 -17.69
CA ALA A 946 18.23 -13.80 -18.46
C ALA A 946 18.15 -13.54 -19.97
N TRP A 947 17.09 -12.86 -20.43
CA TRP A 947 16.96 -12.46 -21.83
C TRP A 947 18.06 -11.47 -22.25
N ILE A 948 18.43 -10.49 -21.44
CA ILE A 948 19.57 -9.61 -21.74
C ILE A 948 20.87 -10.42 -21.85
N ALA A 949 21.15 -11.27 -20.86
CA ALA A 949 22.39 -12.01 -20.77
C ALA A 949 22.57 -13.00 -21.92
N HIS A 950 21.55 -13.82 -22.16
CA HIS A 950 21.63 -15.00 -23.03
C HIS A 950 20.87 -14.82 -24.33
N GLY A 951 19.77 -14.07 -24.31
CA GLY A 951 18.95 -13.81 -25.49
C GLY A 951 19.54 -12.75 -26.40
N LEU A 952 19.82 -11.57 -25.84
CA LEU A 952 20.48 -10.47 -26.54
C LEU A 952 21.99 -10.67 -26.65
N GLY A 953 22.59 -11.38 -25.68
CA GLY A 953 24.04 -11.50 -25.60
C GLY A 953 24.71 -10.19 -25.16
N ARG A 954 24.02 -9.38 -24.36
CA ARG A 954 24.45 -8.04 -23.94
C ARG A 954 24.58 -7.94 -22.41
N PRO A 955 25.46 -8.74 -21.78
CA PRO A 955 25.63 -8.72 -20.32
C PRO A 955 26.13 -7.37 -19.80
N ASP A 956 26.65 -6.49 -20.67
CA ASP A 956 27.01 -5.11 -20.36
C ASP A 956 25.80 -4.20 -20.06
N LEU A 957 24.58 -4.63 -20.40
CA LEU A 957 23.32 -3.99 -20.05
C LEU A 957 22.71 -4.54 -18.74
N LEU A 958 23.41 -5.43 -18.04
CA LEU A 958 22.99 -5.90 -16.73
C LEU A 958 23.56 -5.02 -15.61
N PRO A 959 22.85 -4.88 -14.49
CA PRO A 959 23.40 -4.26 -13.30
C PRO A 959 24.64 -5.02 -12.80
N THR A 960 25.63 -4.28 -12.32
CA THR A 960 26.86 -4.83 -11.76
C THR A 960 27.00 -4.41 -10.30
N PRO A 961 27.17 -5.34 -9.34
CA PRO A 961 27.26 -4.97 -7.92
C PRO A 961 28.33 -3.91 -7.61
N SER A 962 29.41 -3.90 -8.38
CA SER A 962 30.49 -2.90 -8.27
C SER A 962 30.03 -1.48 -8.60
N ARG A 963 28.97 -1.29 -9.40
CA ARG A 963 28.44 0.02 -9.81
C ARG A 963 27.01 0.27 -9.36
N SER A 964 26.07 -0.64 -9.61
CA SER A 964 24.68 -0.52 -9.17
C SER A 964 23.98 -1.87 -9.30
N GLN A 965 23.12 -2.22 -8.33
CA GLN A 965 22.22 -3.38 -8.40
C GLN A 965 21.01 -3.17 -9.34
N PHE A 966 20.79 -1.92 -9.75
CA PHE A 966 19.72 -1.48 -10.66
C PHE A 966 20.27 -0.63 -11.80
N GLY A 967 19.74 -0.82 -13.00
CA GLY A 967 20.22 -0.07 -14.17
C GLY A 967 21.67 -0.37 -14.58
N TYR A 968 22.20 0.40 -15.53
CA TYR A 968 23.55 0.26 -16.07
C TYR A 968 24.07 1.57 -16.69
N ARG A 969 25.39 1.64 -16.92
CA ARG A 969 26.04 2.66 -17.77
C ARG A 969 26.94 2.00 -18.79
N VAL A 970 26.65 2.21 -20.08
CA VAL A 970 27.53 1.85 -21.19
C VAL A 970 28.12 3.12 -21.82
N THR A 971 29.41 3.11 -22.11
CA THR A 971 30.10 4.23 -22.79
C THR A 971 30.55 3.80 -24.18
N ARG A 972 30.04 4.45 -25.21
CA ARG A 972 30.40 4.19 -26.62
C ARG A 972 31.34 5.26 -27.12
N ARG A 973 32.37 4.82 -27.86
CA ARG A 973 33.29 5.70 -28.58
C ARG A 973 33.17 5.39 -30.06
N PHE A 974 32.66 6.37 -30.81
CA PHE A 974 32.59 6.29 -32.27
C PHE A 974 33.84 6.95 -32.85
N ALA A 975 34.52 6.29 -33.78
CA ALA A 975 35.73 6.85 -34.40
C ALA A 975 35.49 8.20 -35.09
N ARG A 976 34.24 8.46 -35.51
CA ARG A 976 33.81 9.72 -36.14
C ARG A 976 33.49 10.85 -35.16
N LEU A 977 33.44 10.59 -33.85
CA LEU A 977 33.07 11.58 -32.83
C LEU A 977 34.27 11.89 -31.92
N PRO A 978 34.55 13.17 -31.63
CA PRO A 978 35.67 13.56 -30.77
C PRO A 978 35.39 13.38 -29.26
N PHE A 979 34.18 12.97 -28.88
CA PHE A 979 33.71 12.81 -27.51
C PHE A 979 33.05 11.44 -27.29
N PRO A 980 32.98 10.94 -26.04
CA PRO A 980 32.24 9.72 -25.72
C PRO A 980 30.72 9.98 -25.67
N ILE A 981 29.95 8.92 -25.88
CA ILE A 981 28.50 8.89 -25.62
C ILE A 981 28.23 7.93 -24.47
N HIS A 982 27.60 8.43 -23.42
CA HIS A 982 27.19 7.64 -22.25
C HIS A 982 25.70 7.33 -22.33
N ILE A 983 25.38 6.04 -22.27
CA ILE A 983 24.01 5.54 -22.29
C ILE A 983 23.73 4.98 -20.91
N ILE A 984 22.77 5.58 -20.23
CA ILE A 984 22.49 5.35 -18.81
C ILE A 984 21.10 4.73 -18.70
N GLY A 985 21.03 3.42 -18.45
CA GLY A 985 19.77 2.73 -18.22
C GLY A 985 19.39 2.85 -16.75
N LEU A 986 18.26 3.49 -16.46
CA LEU A 986 17.68 3.65 -15.13
C LEU A 986 16.49 2.70 -14.97
N ASP A 987 16.55 1.83 -13.97
CA ASP A 987 15.47 0.92 -13.62
C ASP A 987 14.50 1.64 -12.66
N SER A 988 13.35 2.03 -13.22
CA SER A 988 12.22 2.59 -12.48
C SER A 988 11.16 1.54 -12.09
N ALA A 989 11.29 0.31 -12.59
CA ALA A 989 10.26 -0.72 -12.53
C ALA A 989 10.45 -1.68 -11.35
N TRP A 990 11.62 -1.72 -10.71
CA TRP A 990 11.93 -2.66 -9.62
C TRP A 990 10.90 -2.69 -8.47
N LEU A 991 10.20 -1.59 -8.20
CA LEU A 991 9.14 -1.50 -7.17
C LEU A 991 7.72 -1.62 -7.74
N ALA A 992 7.55 -1.85 -9.04
CA ALA A 992 6.25 -2.08 -9.67
C ALA A 992 5.57 -3.30 -9.07
N GLY A 993 4.25 -3.26 -8.85
CA GLY A 993 3.57 -4.26 -8.05
C GLY A 993 2.10 -4.46 -8.39
N ASP A 994 1.39 -3.39 -8.73
CA ASP A 994 -0.04 -3.40 -9.04
C ASP A 994 -0.42 -2.25 -9.98
N ASP A 995 -1.71 -2.06 -10.22
CA ASP A 995 -2.19 -0.98 -11.10
C ASP A 995 -2.17 0.41 -10.42
N HIS A 996 -1.69 0.51 -9.17
CA HIS A 996 -1.59 1.74 -8.38
C HIS A 996 -0.13 2.14 -8.15
N ASP A 997 0.74 1.83 -9.11
CA ASP A 997 2.17 2.10 -9.05
C ASP A 997 2.51 3.61 -9.12
N ALA A 998 1.64 4.43 -9.73
CA ALA A 998 1.88 5.86 -9.88
C ALA A 998 2.14 6.57 -8.52
N ARG A 999 3.21 7.36 -8.48
CA ARG A 999 3.76 8.04 -7.28
C ARG A 999 4.20 7.12 -6.14
N ARG A 1000 4.35 5.82 -6.41
CA ARG A 1000 4.87 4.81 -5.47
C ARG A 1000 6.11 4.10 -5.99
N LEU A 1001 6.54 4.41 -7.21
CA LEU A 1001 7.80 3.99 -7.80
C LEU A 1001 8.93 4.95 -7.46
N ARG A 1002 10.17 4.48 -7.52
CA ARG A 1002 11.35 5.27 -7.16
C ARG A 1002 12.54 4.93 -8.05
N LEU A 1003 13.40 5.89 -8.34
CA LEU A 1003 14.71 5.64 -8.94
C LEU A 1003 15.81 5.52 -7.89
N THR A 1004 15.67 6.25 -6.78
CA THR A 1004 16.67 6.53 -5.75
C THR A 1004 17.85 7.37 -6.25
N ASP A 1005 18.25 8.34 -5.44
CA ASP A 1005 19.44 9.17 -5.68
C ASP A 1005 20.68 8.32 -5.95
N GLU A 1006 20.83 7.24 -5.19
CA GLU A 1006 21.99 6.38 -5.26
C GLU A 1006 22.15 5.74 -6.65
N GLN A 1007 21.06 5.33 -7.30
CA GLN A 1007 21.10 4.82 -8.66
C GLN A 1007 21.60 5.90 -9.64
N ILE A 1008 21.10 7.13 -9.51
CA ILE A 1008 21.45 8.24 -10.41
C ILE A 1008 22.91 8.65 -10.21
N LEU A 1009 23.34 8.83 -8.97
CA LEU A 1009 24.71 9.22 -8.62
C LEU A 1009 25.73 8.25 -9.19
N ARG A 1010 25.56 6.94 -8.98
CA ARG A 1010 26.53 5.93 -9.43
C ARG A 1010 26.54 5.72 -10.94
N LEU A 1011 25.44 6.03 -11.63
CA LEU A 1011 25.33 5.86 -13.07
C LEU A 1011 25.65 7.15 -13.85
N CYS A 1012 25.48 8.33 -13.27
CA CYS A 1012 25.69 9.62 -13.95
C CYS A 1012 27.02 10.32 -13.61
N ALA A 1013 27.77 9.80 -12.64
CA ALA A 1013 29.08 10.34 -12.23
C ALA A 1013 30.23 9.35 -12.51
N GLU A 1014 31.45 9.88 -12.61
CA GLU A 1014 32.68 9.08 -12.51
C GLU A 1014 32.88 8.53 -11.10
N ASP A 1015 33.82 7.59 -10.93
CA ASP A 1015 34.03 6.92 -9.63
C ASP A 1015 34.55 7.87 -8.54
N ASP A 1016 35.12 9.02 -8.91
CA ASP A 1016 35.54 10.11 -8.03
C ASP A 1016 34.42 11.13 -7.74
N GLY A 1017 33.23 10.94 -8.32
CA GLY A 1017 32.07 11.81 -8.18
C GLY A 1017 32.00 12.94 -9.21
N GLU A 1018 33.01 13.09 -10.07
CA GLU A 1018 33.02 14.11 -11.12
C GLU A 1018 32.02 13.79 -12.24
N ARG A 1019 31.67 14.82 -13.02
CA ARG A 1019 30.71 14.68 -14.12
C ARG A 1019 31.32 13.95 -15.31
N LEU A 1020 30.50 13.12 -15.96
CA LEU A 1020 30.86 12.50 -17.25
C LEU A 1020 31.07 13.56 -18.34
N SER A 1021 32.13 13.39 -19.13
CA SER A 1021 32.41 14.21 -20.32
C SER A 1021 31.60 13.73 -21.54
N GLY A 1022 31.35 14.59 -22.54
CA GLY A 1022 30.61 14.21 -23.75
C GLY A 1022 29.09 14.16 -23.55
N LEU A 1023 28.40 13.38 -24.40
CA LEU A 1023 26.93 13.32 -24.48
C LEU A 1023 26.37 12.26 -23.52
N ARG A 1024 25.36 12.59 -22.72
CA ARG A 1024 24.66 11.64 -21.82
C ARG A 1024 23.20 11.48 -22.19
N ILE A 1025 22.82 10.25 -22.52
CA ILE A 1025 21.45 9.86 -22.83
C ILE A 1025 20.99 8.89 -21.74
N ALA A 1026 19.98 9.29 -20.97
CA ALA A 1026 19.37 8.45 -19.96
C ALA A 1026 18.11 7.78 -20.51
N LEU A 1027 17.92 6.50 -20.20
CA LEU A 1027 16.75 5.70 -20.53
C LEU A 1027 16.05 5.35 -19.22
N VAL A 1028 14.74 5.55 -19.16
CA VAL A 1028 13.87 5.14 -18.03
C VAL A 1028 12.56 4.64 -18.60
N HIS A 1029 11.78 3.82 -17.89
CA HIS A 1029 10.45 3.46 -18.40
C HIS A 1029 9.40 4.50 -17.99
N HIS A 1030 9.26 4.75 -16.68
CA HIS A 1030 8.25 5.67 -16.17
C HIS A 1030 8.71 7.14 -16.27
N PRO A 1031 7.83 8.07 -16.68
CA PRO A 1031 8.06 9.50 -16.56
C PRO A 1031 8.40 9.89 -15.13
N LEU A 1032 9.27 10.89 -14.95
CA LEU A 1032 9.67 11.34 -13.61
C LEU A 1032 8.49 11.79 -12.74
N ALA A 1033 7.39 12.27 -13.33
CA ALA A 1033 6.19 12.71 -12.61
C ALA A 1033 5.43 11.55 -11.92
N ASP A 1034 5.65 10.31 -12.36
CA ASP A 1034 5.04 9.11 -11.79
C ASP A 1034 5.87 8.49 -10.67
N LEU A 1035 7.04 9.06 -10.37
CA LEU A 1035 7.93 8.59 -9.32
C LEU A 1035 7.74 9.40 -8.04
N ALA A 1036 7.72 8.73 -6.89
CA ALA A 1036 7.66 9.35 -5.57
C ALA A 1036 8.85 10.30 -5.33
N ASP A 1037 10.02 9.95 -5.87
CA ASP A 1037 11.26 10.73 -5.80
C ASP A 1037 11.57 11.51 -7.10
N GLY A 1038 10.58 11.66 -7.98
CA GLY A 1038 10.72 12.26 -9.31
C GLY A 1038 11.34 13.65 -9.33
N GLU A 1039 10.93 14.54 -8.42
CA GLU A 1039 11.51 15.88 -8.31
C GLU A 1039 12.98 15.86 -7.87
N ARG A 1040 13.37 14.90 -7.00
CA ARG A 1040 14.75 14.73 -6.56
C ARG A 1040 15.59 14.14 -7.69
N ALA A 1041 15.09 13.10 -8.35
CA ALA A 1041 15.70 12.51 -9.54
C ALA A 1041 15.93 13.54 -10.65
N ARG A 1042 14.92 14.37 -10.95
CA ARG A 1042 15.01 15.45 -11.93
C ARG A 1042 16.14 16.44 -11.63
N ARG A 1043 16.27 16.87 -10.37
CA ARG A 1043 17.34 17.78 -9.94
C ARG A 1043 18.72 17.15 -10.12
N LEU A 1044 18.89 15.88 -9.73
CA LEU A 1044 20.15 15.17 -9.91
C LEU A 1044 20.51 15.00 -11.39
N LEU A 1045 19.55 14.61 -12.24
CA LEU A 1045 19.80 14.49 -13.68
C LEU A 1045 20.23 15.83 -14.30
N GLN A 1046 19.64 16.96 -13.86
CA GLN A 1046 20.06 18.31 -14.27
C GLN A 1046 21.45 18.69 -13.71
N GLU A 1047 21.73 18.34 -12.45
CA GLU A 1047 23.02 18.58 -11.80
C GLU A 1047 24.15 17.85 -12.52
N TYR A 1048 23.95 16.58 -12.86
CA TYR A 1048 24.86 15.76 -13.64
C TYR A 1048 24.69 15.95 -15.16
N LYS A 1049 24.04 17.05 -15.59
CA LYS A 1049 23.81 17.52 -16.97
C LYS A 1049 23.48 16.40 -17.96
N VAL A 1050 22.52 15.53 -17.63
CA VAL A 1050 21.95 14.59 -18.60
C VAL A 1050 21.33 15.39 -19.75
N ASP A 1051 21.76 15.11 -20.97
CA ASP A 1051 21.41 15.92 -22.15
C ASP A 1051 20.02 15.55 -22.71
N LEU A 1052 19.66 14.26 -22.61
CA LEU A 1052 18.42 13.70 -23.13
C LEU A 1052 17.95 12.56 -22.22
N LEU A 1053 16.72 12.65 -21.72
CA LEU A 1053 16.00 11.59 -21.01
C LEU A 1053 14.95 11.00 -21.96
N LEU A 1054 15.01 9.68 -22.15
CA LEU A 1054 14.06 8.93 -22.97
C LEU A 1054 13.20 8.05 -22.07
N SER A 1055 11.88 8.18 -22.17
CA SER A 1055 10.90 7.39 -21.39
C SER A 1055 9.85 6.68 -22.25
N GLY A 1056 9.05 5.83 -21.62
CA GLY A 1056 7.88 5.12 -22.18
C GLY A 1056 6.61 5.41 -21.39
N HIS A 1057 5.76 4.38 -21.22
CA HIS A 1057 4.61 4.30 -20.29
C HIS A 1057 3.40 5.20 -20.61
N LEU A 1058 3.59 6.44 -21.08
CA LEU A 1058 2.48 7.37 -21.36
C LEU A 1058 1.61 6.94 -22.55
N HIS A 1059 2.11 6.01 -23.36
CA HIS A 1059 1.54 5.51 -24.63
C HIS A 1059 1.34 6.57 -25.73
N ASP A 1060 1.23 7.84 -25.38
CA ASP A 1060 1.28 9.00 -26.28
C ASP A 1060 2.69 9.62 -26.29
N PRO A 1061 3.28 9.92 -27.47
CA PRO A 1061 4.58 10.58 -27.55
C PRO A 1061 4.53 12.00 -26.98
N GLU A 1062 5.47 12.34 -26.10
CA GLU A 1062 5.58 13.67 -25.51
C GLU A 1062 7.04 14.14 -25.42
N ALA A 1063 7.37 15.22 -26.12
CA ALA A 1063 8.63 15.97 -26.01
C ALA A 1063 8.43 17.23 -25.16
N ARG A 1064 9.19 17.36 -24.06
CA ARG A 1064 9.15 18.52 -23.15
C ARG A 1064 10.53 18.92 -22.65
N GLU A 1065 10.76 20.22 -22.48
CA GLU A 1065 11.98 20.74 -21.85
C GLU A 1065 11.65 21.29 -20.47
N ILE A 1066 12.40 20.83 -19.49
CA ILE A 1066 12.34 21.30 -18.12
C ILE A 1066 13.55 22.21 -17.90
N ALA A 1067 13.29 23.52 -17.82
CA ALA A 1067 14.31 24.54 -17.58
C ALA A 1067 14.17 25.13 -16.17
N THR A 1068 15.26 25.13 -15.42
CA THR A 1068 15.42 25.80 -14.11
C THR A 1068 16.65 26.70 -14.17
N PRO A 1069 16.84 27.63 -13.20
CA PRO A 1069 18.07 28.41 -13.11
C PRO A 1069 19.34 27.54 -13.02
N ASP A 1070 19.21 26.31 -12.51
CA ASP A 1070 20.33 25.40 -12.25
C ASP A 1070 20.63 24.45 -13.43
N GLY A 1071 19.71 24.29 -14.38
CA GLY A 1071 19.91 23.46 -15.56
C GLY A 1071 18.69 23.22 -16.44
N HIS A 1072 18.93 22.48 -17.52
CA HIS A 1072 17.92 22.06 -18.48
C HIS A 1072 17.92 20.54 -18.57
N LEU A 1073 16.74 19.95 -18.76
CA LEU A 1073 16.58 18.54 -19.07
C LEU A 1073 15.56 18.39 -20.20
N ARG A 1074 15.95 17.77 -21.30
CA ARG A 1074 15.03 17.39 -22.38
C ARG A 1074 14.51 16.00 -22.09
N ASP A 1075 13.20 15.87 -22.02
CA ASP A 1075 12.49 14.65 -21.68
C ASP A 1075 11.58 14.28 -22.85
N LEU A 1076 11.70 13.04 -23.31
CA LEU A 1076 11.00 12.52 -24.47
C LEU A 1076 10.40 11.15 -24.16
N ALA A 1077 9.07 11.09 -24.08
CA ALA A 1077 8.33 9.84 -24.01
C ALA A 1077 8.06 9.30 -25.42
N ALA A 1078 8.37 8.02 -25.64
CA ALA A 1078 7.93 7.29 -26.82
C ALA A 1078 6.43 6.97 -26.74
N GLY A 1079 5.79 6.88 -27.90
CA GLY A 1079 4.45 6.29 -27.99
C GLY A 1079 4.49 4.77 -27.85
N CYS A 1080 3.32 4.18 -27.59
CA CYS A 1080 3.20 2.73 -27.44
C CYS A 1080 3.39 2.02 -28.78
N LEU A 1081 4.35 1.10 -28.86
CA LEU A 1081 4.66 0.38 -30.09
C LEU A 1081 3.54 -0.58 -30.49
N TYR A 1082 2.86 -1.20 -29.51
CA TYR A 1082 1.66 -1.99 -29.78
C TYR A 1082 0.71 -2.14 -28.58
N GLN A 1083 -0.51 -1.66 -28.75
CA GLN A 1083 -1.65 -1.94 -27.86
C GLN A 1083 -2.71 -2.82 -28.56
N HIS A 1084 -3.20 -2.37 -29.72
CA HIS A 1084 -4.07 -3.14 -30.62
C HIS A 1084 -4.06 -2.51 -32.03
N ASP A 1085 -4.61 -3.19 -33.05
CA ASP A 1085 -4.56 -2.74 -34.46
C ASP A 1085 -5.46 -1.54 -34.81
N ARG A 1086 -6.19 -1.02 -33.81
CA ARG A 1086 -7.00 0.21 -33.87
C ARG A 1086 -6.47 1.32 -32.96
N TYR A 1087 -5.40 1.05 -32.23
CA TYR A 1087 -4.74 2.03 -31.39
C TYR A 1087 -3.79 2.86 -32.26
N ARG A 1088 -3.51 4.09 -31.85
CA ARG A 1088 -2.52 4.94 -32.51
C ARG A 1088 -1.12 4.53 -32.05
N ASN A 1089 -0.71 3.33 -32.46
CA ASN A 1089 0.62 2.80 -32.15
C ASN A 1089 1.69 3.74 -32.73
N GLY A 1090 2.77 4.01 -32.00
CA GLY A 1090 3.72 5.08 -32.31
C GLY A 1090 5.18 4.64 -32.28
N VAL A 1091 6.02 5.36 -33.02
CA VAL A 1091 7.49 5.29 -32.94
C VAL A 1091 8.11 6.65 -33.23
N THR A 1092 9.25 6.94 -32.61
CA THR A 1092 9.99 8.19 -32.84
C THR A 1092 11.39 7.90 -33.38
N ALA A 1093 11.73 8.51 -34.50
CA ALA A 1093 13.11 8.64 -34.96
C ALA A 1093 13.62 10.04 -34.63
N MET A 1094 14.87 10.16 -34.19
CA MET A 1094 15.47 11.46 -33.91
C MET A 1094 16.90 11.56 -34.42
N THR A 1095 17.27 12.76 -34.87
CA THR A 1095 18.62 13.11 -35.31
C THR A 1095 19.12 14.26 -34.45
N LEU A 1096 20.17 14.02 -33.68
CA LEU A 1096 20.81 15.01 -32.82
C LEU A 1096 21.93 15.68 -33.61
N ASP A 1097 21.95 17.01 -33.66
CA ASP A 1097 23.09 17.82 -34.11
C ASP A 1097 23.89 18.26 -32.89
N LEU A 1098 25.19 17.96 -32.88
CA LEU A 1098 26.11 18.11 -31.76
C LEU A 1098 27.33 18.93 -32.17
N ASP A 1099 27.89 19.70 -31.23
CA ASP A 1099 29.18 20.38 -31.43
C ASP A 1099 30.39 19.48 -31.10
N ASP A 1100 31.61 20.01 -31.26
CA ASP A 1100 32.86 19.29 -31.00
C ASP A 1100 33.04 18.84 -29.52
N ALA A 1101 32.26 19.39 -28.59
CA ALA A 1101 32.25 18.99 -27.19
C ALA A 1101 31.13 17.97 -26.87
N GLY A 1102 30.32 17.60 -27.87
CA GLY A 1102 29.16 16.73 -27.71
C GLY A 1102 27.93 17.44 -27.15
N GLN A 1103 27.94 18.77 -27.10
CA GLN A 1103 26.76 19.53 -26.67
C GLN A 1103 25.73 19.62 -27.78
N MET A 1104 24.48 19.46 -27.40
CA MET A 1104 23.36 19.41 -28.33
C MET A 1104 22.99 20.79 -28.87
N ARG A 1105 23.00 20.93 -30.20
CA ARG A 1105 22.63 22.14 -30.94
C ARG A 1105 21.18 22.17 -31.38
N HIS A 1106 20.64 21.04 -31.83
CA HIS A 1106 19.20 20.85 -32.04
C HIS A 1106 18.89 19.36 -32.19
N ILE A 1107 17.61 18.99 -32.06
CA ILE A 1107 17.10 17.66 -32.36
C ILE A 1107 16.08 17.77 -33.50
N GLU A 1108 16.22 16.99 -34.55
CA GLU A 1108 15.15 16.77 -35.53
C GLU A 1108 14.42 15.48 -35.19
N PHE A 1109 13.13 15.57 -34.93
CA PHE A 1109 12.24 14.43 -34.75
C PHE A 1109 11.56 14.06 -36.05
N ARG A 1110 11.23 12.76 -36.19
CA ARG A 1110 10.25 12.24 -37.13
C ARG A 1110 9.33 11.27 -36.38
N PHE A 1111 8.09 11.69 -36.15
CA PHE A 1111 7.06 10.92 -35.49
C PHE A 1111 6.28 10.10 -36.52
N ARG A 1112 6.06 8.82 -36.22
CA ARG A 1112 5.26 7.91 -37.04
C ARG A 1112 4.19 7.26 -36.20
N SER A 1113 3.01 7.12 -36.78
CA SER A 1113 1.88 6.46 -36.13
C SER A 1113 1.16 5.48 -37.04
N TRP A 1114 0.52 4.49 -36.43
CA TRP A 1114 -0.35 3.55 -37.10
C TRP A 1114 -1.74 4.17 -37.35
N SER A 1115 -2.18 4.15 -38.61
CA SER A 1115 -3.51 4.60 -39.01
C SER A 1115 -4.58 3.53 -38.73
N ASP A 1116 -5.78 3.97 -38.40
CA ASP A 1116 -7.02 3.16 -38.37
C ASP A 1116 -7.29 2.41 -39.69
N ARG A 1117 -6.75 2.90 -40.81
CA ARG A 1117 -6.80 2.26 -42.13
C ARG A 1117 -5.72 1.21 -42.35
N GLY A 1118 -4.87 0.94 -41.36
CA GLY A 1118 -3.96 -0.20 -41.35
C GLY A 1118 -2.62 0.04 -42.07
N HIS A 1119 -2.01 1.21 -41.90
CA HIS A 1119 -0.66 1.51 -42.39
C HIS A 1119 0.05 2.52 -41.48
N TRP A 1120 1.38 2.50 -41.47
CA TRP A 1120 2.19 3.52 -40.80
C TRP A 1120 2.25 4.80 -41.64
N HIS A 1121 2.22 5.95 -41.00
CA HIS A 1121 2.30 7.26 -41.66
C HIS A 1121 3.03 8.28 -40.79
N ASP A 1122 3.52 9.35 -41.43
CA ASP A 1122 4.07 10.52 -40.75
C ASP A 1122 2.96 11.23 -39.96
N ASP A 1123 3.21 11.51 -38.68
CA ASP A 1123 2.18 12.00 -37.77
C ASP A 1123 2.33 13.49 -37.44
N ASP A 1124 1.53 14.31 -38.12
CA ASP A 1124 1.47 15.76 -37.91
C ASP A 1124 0.50 16.19 -36.79
N SER A 1125 -0.18 15.26 -36.14
CA SER A 1125 -1.23 15.58 -35.16
C SER A 1125 -0.72 15.77 -33.73
N LEU A 1126 0.55 15.45 -33.46
CA LEU A 1126 1.17 15.63 -32.13
C LEU A 1126 1.45 17.10 -31.80
N TYR A 1127 1.97 17.88 -32.76
CA TYR A 1127 2.41 19.26 -32.53
C TYR A 1127 1.96 20.18 -33.65
N GLY A 1128 1.41 21.36 -33.33
CA GLY A 1128 0.96 22.30 -34.38
C GLY A 1128 2.06 22.79 -35.34
N GLY A 1129 3.34 22.60 -34.99
CA GLY A 1129 4.49 22.91 -35.81
C GLY A 1129 5.06 21.75 -36.64
N SER A 1130 4.55 20.52 -36.48
CA SER A 1130 5.05 19.38 -37.27
C SER A 1130 4.61 19.46 -38.73
N LYS A 1131 5.51 19.06 -39.63
CA LYS A 1131 5.22 18.92 -41.06
C LYS A 1131 5.81 17.62 -41.60
N GLY A 1132 4.98 16.73 -42.13
CA GLY A 1132 5.42 15.39 -42.55
C GLY A 1132 6.00 14.60 -41.38
N GLY A 1133 5.38 14.71 -40.20
CA GLY A 1133 5.79 14.09 -38.95
C GLY A 1133 7.07 14.67 -38.37
N ARG A 1134 7.66 15.70 -38.99
CA ARG A 1134 8.95 16.26 -38.59
C ARG A 1134 8.81 17.49 -37.73
N LEU A 1135 9.65 17.60 -36.71
CA LEU A 1135 9.75 18.75 -35.82
C LEU A 1135 11.21 19.01 -35.46
N VAL A 1136 11.66 20.26 -35.57
CA VAL A 1136 13.00 20.66 -35.11
C VAL A 1136 12.88 21.31 -33.75
N TRP A 1137 13.62 20.77 -32.78
CA TRP A 1137 13.78 21.33 -31.44
C TRP A 1137 15.14 22.04 -31.33
N PRO A 1138 15.18 23.38 -31.43
CA PRO A 1138 16.43 24.12 -31.34
C PRO A 1138 17.02 24.05 -29.93
N ALA A 1139 18.36 24.03 -29.81
CA ALA A 1139 18.99 24.43 -28.56
C ALA A 1139 18.88 25.94 -28.41
N ARG A 1140 18.37 26.40 -27.27
CA ARG A 1140 18.50 27.82 -26.92
C ARG A 1140 19.98 28.13 -26.69
N SER A 1141 20.45 29.24 -27.25
CA SER A 1141 21.74 29.81 -26.89
C SER A 1141 21.77 30.05 -25.39
N ARG A 1142 22.84 29.60 -24.72
CA ARG A 1142 23.10 29.85 -23.30
C ARG A 1142 22.91 31.31 -22.92
#